data_AF-A0A668RWV0-F1
#
_entry.id   AF-A0A668RWV0-F1
#
_cell.length_a   1.000
_cell.length_b   1.000
_cell.length_c   1.000
_cell.angle_alpha   90.00
_cell.angle_beta   90.00
_cell.angle_gamma   90.00
#
_symmetry.space_group_name_H-M   'P 1'
#
loop_
_entity.id
_entity.type
_entity.pdbx_description
1 polymer ?
#
loop_
_entity_poly.entity_id
_entity_poly.type
_entity_poly.pdbx_seq_one_letter_code
_entity_poly.pdbx_strand_id
1 'polypeptide(L)'
;MSTAGKVIKCKAAVAWEPNKPVVIEEIEVAPPQANEVRIKIVATGVCHTDLYHLFEGMHKDGFPAVLGHEGAGIVESVGPGVTEFQPGDTVIPLFISQCRECRFCKNPKTNQCENGWAADSHDVMALAESRFTCKGKKVLQFMGTSTFSEYTVMNQMAVAKIDPAAPLDKVCLLGCGVSTGYGAAVNTAKVEPGSTCAVFGLGAVGLAAVMGCKAAGAKRIIAVDINPDKFEKARVFGATEFVNPKDHNKPINEVLAEMTNGGVDYSLECVGNVAVMRSALESCIKGWGVCVLVGWTDLHDFAARPIQLIAGRTWKGSLFGGFKSKDGVPEMVKAYLNKKVKLDEFITHKMTLGQVIKCKAAVAWEPNKPVVIEEIEVAPPQANEVRIKIVATGVCHTDLYHLFEGMHKDGFPAVLGHEGAGIVESVGPGVTEFQPGDTVIPLVISQCRECRFCKNPKANQCDKGWAADSHDVMALAESRFTCKGKKVLQFMGTSTFSEYTVMNQMAVAKIDPAAPLDKVCLLGCGVSTGYGAAVNTAKVEPGSTCAVFGLGAVGLAAVMGCKAAGAKRIIAVDINPDKFEKARVFGATEFVNPKDHNKPINEVLAEMTNGGVDYSLECVGNVAVMRSALESCIKGWGVCVLVGWTDLHDFAARPIQLIAGRTWKGSLFGGFKSKDGVPEMVKAYLNKKVKLDEFITHKMTLGQVNDAIELMKHGKCIRTVLSVSPQ
;
A
#
# COMPACT_ATOMS: atom_id res chain seq x y z
N MET A 1 -23.37 23.90 -9.22
CA MET A 1 -22.99 25.31 -9.50
C MET A 1 -21.87 25.28 -10.53
N SER A 2 -22.04 25.88 -11.72
CA SER A 2 -21.00 25.79 -12.76
C SER A 2 -19.76 26.58 -12.36
N THR A 3 -18.61 25.91 -12.33
CA THR A 3 -17.28 26.49 -12.13
C THR A 3 -16.74 27.22 -13.37
N ALA A 4 -17.55 27.30 -14.43
CA ALA A 4 -17.28 28.07 -15.65
C ALA A 4 -16.92 29.53 -15.34
N GLY A 5 -15.82 30.01 -15.93
CA GLY A 5 -15.33 31.38 -15.75
C GLY A 5 -14.73 31.68 -14.37
N LYS A 6 -14.62 30.69 -13.47
CA LYS A 6 -14.08 30.88 -12.12
C LYS A 6 -12.76 30.14 -11.94
N VAL A 7 -11.88 30.71 -11.12
CA VAL A 7 -10.72 30.00 -10.56
C VAL A 7 -11.24 28.87 -9.67
N ILE A 8 -10.64 27.69 -9.78
CA ILE A 8 -10.94 26.55 -8.91
C ILE A 8 -9.73 26.17 -8.09
N LYS A 9 -9.96 25.55 -6.94
CA LYS A 9 -8.91 24.94 -6.12
C LYS A 9 -8.94 23.44 -6.30
N CYS A 10 -7.79 22.81 -6.48
CA CYS A 10 -7.67 21.37 -6.59
C CYS A 10 -6.28 20.89 -6.16
N LYS A 11 -6.10 19.58 -6.06
CA LYS A 11 -4.80 18.98 -5.74
C LYS A 11 -3.97 18.79 -7.00
N ALA A 12 -2.67 18.98 -6.87
CA ALA A 12 -1.68 18.61 -7.87
C ALA A 12 -0.39 18.14 -7.22
N ALA A 13 0.36 17.28 -7.91
CA ALA A 13 1.73 16.95 -7.56
C ALA A 13 2.66 18.02 -8.16
N VAL A 14 3.16 18.92 -7.31
CA VAL A 14 4.02 20.03 -7.70
C VAL A 14 5.48 19.64 -7.51
N ALA A 15 6.27 19.76 -8.57
CA ALA A 15 7.71 19.71 -8.51
C ALA A 15 8.22 21.12 -8.18
N TRP A 16 8.74 21.33 -6.97
CA TRP A 16 9.22 22.64 -6.54
C TRP A 16 10.63 22.96 -7.04
N GLU A 17 11.48 21.94 -7.15
CA GLU A 17 12.89 22.05 -7.49
C GLU A 17 13.35 20.78 -8.24
N PRO A 18 14.38 20.86 -9.11
CA PRO A 18 14.97 19.67 -9.71
C PRO A 18 15.57 18.75 -8.64
N ASN A 19 15.60 17.45 -8.89
CA ASN A 19 16.12 16.42 -7.99
C ASN A 19 15.44 16.33 -6.62
N LYS A 20 14.21 16.83 -6.49
CA LYS A 20 13.38 16.69 -5.29
C LYS A 20 12.11 15.89 -5.61
N PRO A 21 11.58 15.12 -4.65
CA PRO A 21 10.27 14.50 -4.81
C PRO A 21 9.18 15.56 -5.06
N VAL A 22 8.20 15.21 -5.88
CA VAL A 22 6.98 16.02 -6.03
C VAL A 22 6.19 16.05 -4.72
N VAL A 23 5.52 17.17 -4.45
CA VAL A 23 4.71 17.38 -3.24
C VAL A 23 3.26 17.56 -3.64
N ILE A 24 2.34 16.90 -2.94
CA ILE A 24 0.91 17.15 -3.14
C ILE A 24 0.55 18.49 -2.50
N GLU A 25 0.13 19.43 -3.34
CA GLU A 25 -0.25 20.78 -2.94
C GLU A 25 -1.70 21.06 -3.34
N GLU A 26 -2.35 21.97 -2.61
CA GLU A 26 -3.55 22.64 -3.12
C GLU A 26 -3.10 23.78 -4.05
N ILE A 27 -3.55 23.73 -5.30
CA ILE A 27 -3.28 24.73 -6.32
C ILE A 27 -4.57 25.42 -6.76
N GLU A 28 -4.42 26.63 -7.30
CA GLU A 28 -5.46 27.37 -7.99
C GLU A 28 -5.29 27.18 -9.50
N VAL A 29 -6.37 26.78 -10.17
CA VAL A 29 -6.44 26.62 -11.63
C VAL A 29 -7.36 27.69 -12.19
N ALA A 30 -6.80 28.59 -13.00
CA ALA A 30 -7.54 29.64 -13.68
C ALA A 30 -8.62 29.06 -14.63
N PRO A 31 -9.68 29.82 -14.95
CA PRO A 31 -10.63 29.41 -15.99
C PRO A 31 -9.95 29.39 -17.38
N PRO A 32 -10.50 28.61 -18.32
CA PRO A 32 -10.00 28.62 -19.70
C PRO A 32 -10.21 29.98 -20.38
N GLN A 33 -9.21 30.44 -21.12
CA GLN A 33 -9.26 31.63 -21.97
C GLN A 33 -9.76 31.28 -23.39
N ALA A 34 -9.70 32.24 -24.31
CA ALA A 34 -10.12 32.03 -25.70
C ALA A 34 -9.37 30.85 -26.33
N ASN A 35 -10.11 29.95 -26.97
CA ASN A 35 -9.62 28.69 -27.56
C ASN A 35 -9.05 27.66 -26.56
N GLU A 36 -9.25 27.84 -25.26
CA GLU A 36 -8.82 26.87 -24.24
C GLU A 36 -9.98 26.06 -23.69
N VAL A 37 -9.67 24.86 -23.21
CA VAL A 37 -10.57 24.01 -22.46
C VAL A 37 -9.95 23.68 -21.11
N ARG A 38 -10.79 23.59 -20.07
CA ARG A 38 -10.39 23.04 -18.77
C ARG A 38 -10.90 21.60 -18.68
N ILE A 39 -9.99 20.69 -18.35
CA ILE A 39 -10.24 19.26 -18.30
C ILE A 39 -10.10 18.82 -16.85
N LYS A 40 -11.09 18.09 -16.34
CA LYS A 40 -10.97 17.30 -15.11
C LYS A 40 -10.22 16.01 -15.45
N ILE A 41 -9.00 15.88 -14.96
CA ILE A 41 -8.19 14.67 -15.17
C ILE A 41 -8.75 13.55 -14.30
N VAL A 42 -9.02 12.40 -14.93
CA VAL A 42 -9.51 11.19 -14.24
C VAL A 42 -8.36 10.23 -13.99
N ALA A 43 -7.42 10.13 -14.93
CA ALA A 43 -6.23 9.32 -14.80
C ALA A 43 -5.06 9.93 -15.57
N THR A 44 -3.85 9.63 -15.10
CA THR A 44 -2.61 10.01 -15.77
C THR A 44 -1.59 8.87 -15.70
N GLY A 45 -0.89 8.62 -16.81
CA GLY A 45 0.32 7.79 -16.85
C GLY A 45 1.53 8.55 -16.32
N VAL A 46 2.57 7.81 -15.93
CA VAL A 46 3.90 8.34 -15.61
C VAL A 46 4.85 7.90 -16.70
N CYS A 47 5.47 8.88 -17.37
CA CYS A 47 6.36 8.66 -18.49
C CYS A 47 7.80 8.98 -18.11
N HIS A 48 8.76 8.35 -18.80
CA HIS A 48 10.18 8.62 -18.56
C HIS A 48 10.54 10.09 -18.78
N THR A 49 9.84 10.80 -19.68
CA THR A 49 10.05 12.24 -19.90
C THR A 49 9.75 13.07 -18.65
N ASP A 50 8.83 12.64 -17.78
CA ASP A 50 8.58 13.31 -16.50
C ASP A 50 9.79 13.15 -15.56
N LEU A 51 10.40 11.96 -15.54
CA LEU A 51 11.62 11.67 -14.76
C LEU A 51 12.84 12.41 -15.32
N TYR A 52 12.98 12.42 -16.64
CA TYR A 52 14.04 13.16 -17.34
C TYR A 52 14.03 14.63 -16.93
N HIS A 53 12.86 15.28 -16.98
CA HIS A 53 12.74 16.67 -16.59
C HIS A 53 13.03 16.88 -15.09
N LEU A 54 12.58 15.98 -14.22
CA LEU A 54 12.74 16.11 -12.78
C LEU A 54 14.19 15.85 -12.31
N PHE A 55 14.89 14.88 -12.90
CA PHE A 55 16.15 14.36 -12.38
C PHE A 55 17.37 14.58 -13.29
N GLU A 56 17.18 14.61 -14.61
CA GLU A 56 18.30 14.59 -15.58
C GLU A 56 18.52 15.95 -16.26
N GLY A 57 17.44 16.60 -16.70
CA GLY A 57 17.49 17.86 -17.43
C GLY A 57 17.97 19.05 -16.60
N MET A 58 17.93 18.97 -15.26
CA MET A 58 18.55 19.88 -14.27
C MET A 58 18.46 21.42 -14.49
N HIS A 59 17.63 21.91 -15.41
CA HIS A 59 17.42 23.34 -15.65
C HIS A 59 16.48 23.93 -14.59
N LYS A 60 17.01 24.79 -13.72
CA LYS A 60 16.23 25.43 -12.64
C LYS A 60 15.05 26.27 -13.16
N ASP A 61 15.17 26.81 -14.36
CA ASP A 61 14.15 27.67 -14.97
C ASP A 61 12.85 26.92 -15.32
N GLY A 62 12.86 25.58 -15.26
CA GLY A 62 11.68 24.72 -15.42
C GLY A 62 10.84 24.52 -14.16
N PHE A 63 11.17 25.18 -13.04
CA PHE A 63 10.51 24.95 -11.74
C PHE A 63 10.05 26.28 -11.07
N PRO A 64 9.00 26.25 -10.24
CA PRO A 64 8.16 25.11 -9.90
C PRO A 64 7.20 24.74 -11.04
N ALA A 65 6.88 23.46 -11.21
CA ALA A 65 5.99 22.97 -12.28
C ALA A 65 5.05 21.85 -11.81
N VAL A 66 3.92 21.71 -12.49
CA VAL A 66 3.10 20.49 -12.43
C VAL A 66 3.48 19.62 -13.63
N LEU A 67 4.01 18.42 -13.39
CA LEU A 67 4.44 17.49 -14.44
C LEU A 67 3.27 16.67 -15.02
N GLY A 68 3.57 15.68 -15.86
CA GLY A 68 2.61 14.76 -16.45
C GLY A 68 2.08 15.22 -17.79
N HIS A 69 2.06 14.31 -18.77
CA HIS A 69 1.58 14.57 -20.14
C HIS A 69 0.83 13.37 -20.76
N GLU A 70 0.47 12.38 -19.95
CA GLU A 70 -0.26 11.17 -20.36
C GLU A 70 -1.62 11.11 -19.67
N GLY A 71 -2.48 12.10 -19.91
CA GLY A 71 -3.78 12.23 -19.23
C GLY A 71 -4.96 11.63 -20.01
N ALA A 72 -6.03 11.33 -19.28
CA ALA A 72 -7.37 11.22 -19.85
C ALA A 72 -8.39 11.80 -18.86
N GLY A 73 -9.40 12.47 -19.38
CA GLY A 73 -10.31 13.24 -18.55
C GLY A 73 -11.61 13.64 -19.24
N ILE A 74 -12.34 14.51 -18.55
CA ILE A 74 -13.63 15.02 -18.99
C ILE A 74 -13.52 16.55 -19.10
N VAL A 75 -13.96 17.12 -20.21
CA VAL A 75 -14.05 18.57 -20.36
C VAL A 75 -14.99 19.10 -19.28
N GLU A 76 -14.48 19.99 -18.43
CA GLU A 76 -15.25 20.63 -17.37
C GLU A 76 -15.82 21.97 -17.83
N SER A 77 -15.03 22.78 -18.53
CA SER A 77 -15.45 24.07 -19.08
C SER A 77 -14.66 24.43 -20.33
N VAL A 78 -15.22 25.34 -21.13
CA VAL A 78 -14.62 25.83 -22.38
C VAL A 78 -14.59 27.35 -22.38
N GLY A 79 -13.55 27.93 -22.97
CA GLY A 79 -13.44 29.37 -23.16
C GLY A 79 -14.04 29.85 -24.49
N PRO A 80 -14.07 31.17 -24.72
CA PRO A 80 -14.61 31.75 -25.95
C PRO A 80 -13.94 31.20 -27.22
N GLY A 81 -14.70 30.95 -28.29
CA GLY A 81 -14.16 30.48 -29.57
C GLY A 81 -13.89 28.96 -29.65
N VAL A 82 -14.11 28.21 -28.56
CA VAL A 82 -14.11 26.74 -28.62
C VAL A 82 -15.43 26.26 -29.22
N THR A 83 -15.33 25.54 -30.33
CA THR A 83 -16.50 25.00 -31.05
C THR A 83 -16.51 23.47 -31.13
N GLU A 84 -15.35 22.82 -30.98
CA GLU A 84 -15.23 21.37 -31.10
C GLU A 84 -15.55 20.62 -29.80
N PHE A 85 -15.53 21.30 -28.65
CA PHE A 85 -15.69 20.69 -27.32
C PHE A 85 -16.81 21.35 -26.53
N GLN A 86 -17.45 20.56 -25.66
CA GLN A 86 -18.41 21.00 -24.67
C GLN A 86 -18.18 20.30 -23.33
N PRO A 87 -18.63 20.88 -22.20
CA PRO A 87 -18.58 20.20 -20.91
C PRO A 87 -19.21 18.80 -20.97
N GLY A 88 -18.55 17.82 -20.36
CA GLY A 88 -18.94 16.40 -20.37
C GLY A 88 -18.28 15.56 -21.47
N ASP A 89 -17.64 16.18 -22.47
CA ASP A 89 -16.90 15.44 -23.48
C ASP A 89 -15.73 14.66 -22.86
N THR A 90 -15.57 13.41 -23.28
CA THR A 90 -14.45 12.56 -22.87
C THR A 90 -13.25 12.81 -23.79
N VAL A 91 -12.09 13.11 -23.20
CA VAL A 91 -10.94 13.64 -23.94
C VAL A 91 -9.59 13.10 -23.46
N ILE A 92 -8.60 13.15 -24.35
CA ILE A 92 -7.18 12.94 -24.06
C ILE A 92 -6.42 14.25 -24.36
N PRO A 93 -5.76 14.86 -23.35
CA PRO A 93 -4.71 15.86 -23.54
C PRO A 93 -3.57 15.34 -24.41
N LEU A 94 -3.06 16.17 -25.32
CA LEU A 94 -1.99 15.83 -26.25
C LEU A 94 -0.88 16.87 -26.14
N PHE A 95 0.37 16.44 -25.99
CA PHE A 95 1.51 17.36 -26.05
C PHE A 95 1.82 17.84 -27.48
N ILE A 96 1.19 17.23 -28.50
CA ILE A 96 1.27 17.69 -29.89
C ILE A 96 -0.08 18.28 -30.32
N SER A 97 -0.03 19.56 -30.67
CA SER A 97 -1.14 20.31 -31.25
C SER A 97 -1.45 19.89 -32.69
N GLN A 98 -2.73 19.91 -33.06
CA GLN A 98 -3.20 19.75 -34.43
C GLN A 98 -4.36 20.72 -34.73
N CYS A 99 -4.11 21.75 -35.54
CA CYS A 99 -5.13 22.74 -35.87
C CYS A 99 -6.04 22.33 -37.05
N ARG A 100 -5.70 21.24 -37.77
CA ARG A 100 -6.34 20.76 -39.01
C ARG A 100 -6.31 21.72 -40.23
N GLU A 101 -5.97 22.99 -40.03
CA GLU A 101 -6.03 24.01 -41.10
C GLU A 101 -4.70 24.41 -41.73
N CYS A 102 -3.58 24.35 -40.98
CA CYS A 102 -2.28 24.78 -41.50
C CYS A 102 -1.73 23.83 -42.57
N ARG A 103 -0.73 24.30 -43.33
CA ARG A 103 -0.14 23.51 -44.42
C ARG A 103 0.48 22.18 -43.93
N PHE A 104 1.01 22.14 -42.69
CA PHE A 104 1.53 20.91 -42.12
C PHE A 104 0.41 19.93 -41.75
N CYS A 105 -0.69 20.43 -41.14
CA CYS A 105 -1.86 19.59 -40.83
C CYS A 105 -2.45 18.96 -42.09
N LYS A 106 -2.54 19.71 -43.19
CA LYS A 106 -3.08 19.26 -44.48
C LYS A 106 -2.12 18.36 -45.29
N ASN A 107 -0.85 18.28 -44.90
CA ASN A 107 0.16 17.52 -45.64
C ASN A 107 0.41 16.14 -44.98
N PRO A 108 0.28 15.03 -45.72
CA PRO A 108 0.48 13.68 -45.18
C PRO A 108 1.94 13.34 -44.87
N LYS A 109 2.91 14.18 -45.26
CA LYS A 109 4.35 13.94 -45.07
C LYS A 109 4.85 14.22 -43.64
N THR A 110 4.03 14.86 -42.81
CA THR A 110 4.41 15.24 -41.44
C THR A 110 3.22 15.04 -40.51
N ASN A 111 3.44 14.78 -39.23
CA ASN A 111 2.40 14.83 -38.22
C ASN A 111 2.37 16.14 -37.42
N GLN A 112 3.29 17.06 -37.72
CA GLN A 112 3.42 18.34 -37.04
C GLN A 112 2.30 19.33 -37.41
N CYS A 113 2.20 20.38 -36.62
CA CYS A 113 1.28 21.50 -36.83
C CYS A 113 2.06 22.81 -36.79
N GLU A 114 2.03 23.57 -37.88
CA GLU A 114 2.74 24.85 -37.98
C GLU A 114 2.22 25.89 -36.96
N ASN A 115 0.91 25.91 -36.69
CA ASN A 115 0.33 26.86 -35.73
C ASN A 115 0.63 26.47 -34.28
N GLY A 116 0.69 25.17 -33.98
CA GLY A 116 1.24 24.72 -32.70
C GLY A 116 2.72 25.09 -32.61
N TRP A 117 3.43 24.96 -33.74
CA TRP A 117 4.84 25.27 -33.81
C TRP A 117 5.17 26.76 -33.58
N ALA A 118 4.24 27.66 -33.93
CA ALA A 118 4.42 29.09 -33.70
C ALA A 118 3.99 29.55 -32.29
N ALA A 119 3.16 28.76 -31.60
CA ALA A 119 2.55 29.14 -30.32
C ALA A 119 3.32 28.60 -29.10
N ASP A 120 3.91 27.41 -29.21
CA ASP A 120 4.69 26.78 -28.15
C ASP A 120 6.17 27.13 -28.39
N SER A 121 6.93 27.61 -27.42
CA SER A 121 8.39 27.78 -27.59
C SER A 121 9.05 26.39 -27.59
N HIS A 122 9.67 26.01 -28.71
CA HIS A 122 9.95 24.61 -29.10
C HIS A 122 10.97 23.87 -28.25
N ASP A 123 11.67 24.60 -27.38
CA ASP A 123 12.73 24.11 -26.50
C ASP A 123 12.36 24.16 -25.01
N VAL A 124 11.13 24.53 -24.66
CA VAL A 124 10.74 24.59 -23.24
C VAL A 124 9.72 23.52 -22.89
N MET A 125 10.21 22.55 -22.13
CA MET A 125 9.41 21.61 -21.36
C MET A 125 8.40 22.30 -20.43
N ALA A 126 8.68 23.55 -20.03
CA ALA A 126 7.85 24.35 -19.13
C ALA A 126 7.43 25.67 -19.79
N LEU A 127 6.12 25.86 -20.03
CA LEU A 127 5.60 27.06 -20.66
C LEU A 127 5.63 28.26 -19.70
N ALA A 128 6.11 29.41 -20.19
CA ALA A 128 6.17 30.65 -19.43
C ALA A 128 4.76 31.16 -19.09
N GLU A 129 3.76 30.91 -19.93
CA GLU A 129 2.35 31.10 -19.62
C GLU A 129 1.79 29.86 -18.91
N SER A 130 1.08 30.06 -17.80
CA SER A 130 0.50 28.98 -17.01
C SER A 130 -0.83 29.42 -16.43
N ARG A 131 -1.70 28.44 -16.19
CA ARG A 131 -2.99 28.59 -15.52
C ARG A 131 -2.96 28.14 -14.06
N PHE A 132 -1.77 27.78 -13.54
CA PHE A 132 -1.59 27.33 -12.17
C PHE A 132 -0.91 28.36 -11.27
N THR A 133 -1.49 28.52 -10.09
CA THR A 133 -0.91 29.28 -8.98
C THR A 133 -0.90 28.39 -7.74
N CYS A 134 0.20 28.39 -6.98
CA CYS A 134 0.31 27.68 -5.71
C CYS A 134 1.01 28.58 -4.69
N LYS A 135 0.42 28.78 -3.51
CA LYS A 135 0.98 29.63 -2.44
C LYS A 135 1.36 31.05 -2.93
N GLY A 136 0.54 31.63 -3.80
CA GLY A 136 0.78 32.94 -4.42
C GLY A 136 1.90 32.97 -5.46
N LYS A 137 2.53 31.84 -5.78
CA LYS A 137 3.55 31.71 -6.82
C LYS A 137 2.96 31.07 -8.07
N LYS A 138 3.40 31.53 -9.24
CA LYS A 138 3.10 30.88 -10.51
C LYS A 138 3.78 29.50 -10.54
N VAL A 139 3.04 28.48 -10.96
CA VAL A 139 3.58 27.12 -11.18
C VAL A 139 3.50 26.83 -12.68
N LEU A 140 4.58 26.39 -13.30
CA LEU A 140 4.67 26.22 -14.75
C LEU A 140 3.88 25.02 -15.25
N GLN A 141 3.45 25.09 -16.51
CA GLN A 141 2.80 24.00 -17.22
C GLN A 141 3.81 23.17 -18.01
N PHE A 142 3.88 21.88 -17.71
CA PHE A 142 4.75 20.91 -18.35
C PHE A 142 4.13 20.40 -19.66
N MET A 143 4.84 20.57 -20.77
CA MET A 143 4.42 20.19 -22.13
C MET A 143 3.00 20.67 -22.51
N GLY A 144 2.55 21.79 -21.93
CA GLY A 144 1.19 22.32 -22.12
C GLY A 144 0.05 21.44 -21.61
N THR A 145 0.34 20.40 -20.82
CA THR A 145 -0.64 19.38 -20.39
C THR A 145 -0.75 19.29 -18.87
N SER A 146 0.35 19.09 -18.15
CA SER A 146 0.40 19.04 -16.67
C SER A 146 -0.66 18.15 -16.02
N THR A 147 -0.70 16.89 -16.43
CA THR A 147 -1.74 15.94 -16.03
C THR A 147 -1.55 15.38 -14.63
N PHE A 148 -0.49 15.73 -13.90
CA PHE A 148 -0.35 15.48 -12.46
C PHE A 148 -1.15 16.49 -11.60
N SER A 149 -2.27 16.98 -12.12
CA SER A 149 -3.25 17.83 -11.44
C SER A 149 -4.66 17.29 -11.68
N GLU A 150 -5.55 17.44 -10.70
CA GLU A 150 -6.96 17.08 -10.87
C GLU A 150 -7.66 17.87 -11.98
N TYR A 151 -7.17 19.07 -12.28
CA TYR A 151 -7.64 19.89 -13.39
C TYR A 151 -6.48 20.53 -14.13
N THR A 152 -6.59 20.60 -15.45
CA THR A 152 -5.64 21.33 -16.30
C THR A 152 -6.38 22.15 -17.35
N VAL A 153 -5.73 23.21 -17.82
CA VAL A 153 -6.24 24.09 -18.88
C VAL A 153 -5.25 24.04 -20.03
N MET A 154 -5.75 23.84 -21.24
CA MET A 154 -4.93 23.74 -22.44
C MET A 154 -5.68 24.20 -23.67
N ASN A 155 -4.94 24.51 -24.73
CA ASN A 155 -5.50 24.91 -26.02
C ASN A 155 -6.30 23.77 -26.68
N GLN A 156 -7.45 24.07 -27.28
CA GLN A 156 -8.31 23.09 -27.97
C GLN A 156 -7.62 22.35 -29.14
N MET A 157 -6.53 22.90 -29.68
CA MET A 157 -5.69 22.23 -30.69
C MET A 157 -4.91 21.04 -30.11
N ALA A 158 -4.72 21.00 -28.80
CA ALA A 158 -3.93 20.01 -28.06
C ALA A 158 -4.83 18.99 -27.33
N VAL A 159 -6.06 18.79 -27.79
CA VAL A 159 -7.05 17.90 -27.15
C VAL A 159 -7.72 17.03 -28.19
N ALA A 160 -7.81 15.73 -27.94
CA ALA A 160 -8.57 14.78 -28.75
C ALA A 160 -9.87 14.38 -28.06
N LYS A 161 -11.00 14.50 -28.76
CA LYS A 161 -12.28 13.91 -28.31
C LYS A 161 -12.29 12.41 -28.61
N ILE A 162 -12.68 11.61 -27.63
CA ILE A 162 -12.68 10.15 -27.72
C ILE A 162 -14.05 9.57 -27.37
N ASP A 163 -14.21 8.27 -27.60
CA ASP A 163 -15.42 7.54 -27.24
C ASP A 163 -15.68 7.63 -25.71
N PRO A 164 -16.88 8.05 -25.26
CA PRO A 164 -17.20 8.16 -23.85
C PRO A 164 -17.23 6.81 -23.11
N ALA A 165 -17.30 5.68 -23.82
CA ALA A 165 -17.17 4.35 -23.23
C ALA A 165 -15.71 3.96 -22.93
N ALA A 166 -14.72 4.76 -23.34
CA ALA A 166 -13.31 4.46 -23.14
C ALA A 166 -12.92 4.50 -21.64
N PRO A 167 -12.28 3.45 -21.11
CA PRO A 167 -11.79 3.45 -19.73
C PRO A 167 -10.57 4.37 -19.60
N LEU A 168 -10.78 5.52 -18.97
CA LEU A 168 -9.79 6.62 -18.89
C LEU A 168 -8.51 6.24 -18.17
N ASP A 169 -8.56 5.31 -17.23
CA ASP A 169 -7.40 4.75 -16.53
C ASP A 169 -6.53 3.84 -17.42
N LYS A 170 -6.97 3.56 -18.65
CA LYS A 170 -6.25 2.76 -19.65
C LYS A 170 -5.81 3.61 -20.82
N VAL A 171 -6.75 4.38 -21.39
CA VAL A 171 -6.50 5.13 -22.63
C VAL A 171 -5.63 6.37 -22.43
N CYS A 172 -5.39 6.80 -21.19
CA CYS A 172 -4.45 7.88 -20.88
C CYS A 172 -3.03 7.63 -21.44
N LEU A 173 -2.62 6.35 -21.54
CA LEU A 173 -1.33 5.93 -22.12
C LEU A 173 -1.20 6.22 -23.63
N LEU A 174 -2.30 6.52 -24.31
CA LEU A 174 -2.32 6.91 -25.73
C LEU A 174 -1.94 8.38 -25.93
N GLY A 175 -1.90 9.19 -24.87
CA GLY A 175 -1.47 10.59 -24.91
C GLY A 175 0.04 10.77 -25.15
N CYS A 176 0.85 9.73 -24.92
CA CYS A 176 2.27 9.70 -25.28
C CYS A 176 2.76 8.27 -25.58
N GLY A 177 3.24 7.53 -24.57
CA GLY A 177 4.16 6.40 -24.74
C GLY A 177 3.71 5.33 -25.73
N VAL A 178 2.45 4.88 -25.64
CA VAL A 178 1.95 3.80 -26.51
C VAL A 178 1.80 4.26 -27.96
N SER A 179 1.18 5.43 -28.17
CA SER A 179 1.02 6.00 -29.52
C SER A 179 2.38 6.27 -30.17
N THR A 180 3.34 6.77 -29.38
CA THR A 180 4.70 7.07 -29.85
C THR A 180 5.41 5.81 -30.36
N GLY A 181 5.46 4.75 -29.56
CA GLY A 181 6.14 3.51 -29.96
C GLY A 181 5.43 2.74 -31.07
N TYR A 182 4.11 2.53 -30.91
CA TYR A 182 3.32 1.78 -31.90
C TYR A 182 3.34 2.48 -33.26
N GLY A 183 3.12 3.79 -33.28
CA GLY A 183 3.15 4.57 -34.50
C GLY A 183 4.54 4.67 -35.13
N ALA A 184 5.61 4.67 -34.33
CA ALA A 184 6.97 4.66 -34.88
C ALA A 184 7.22 3.43 -35.77
N ALA A 185 6.69 2.27 -35.40
CA ALA A 185 6.75 1.06 -36.22
C ALA A 185 5.81 1.12 -37.43
N VAL A 186 4.53 1.46 -37.20
CA VAL A 186 3.49 1.34 -38.24
C VAL A 186 3.51 2.51 -39.23
N ASN A 187 3.65 3.74 -38.76
CA ASN A 187 3.51 4.95 -39.58
C ASN A 187 4.87 5.46 -40.08
N THR A 188 5.88 5.51 -39.19
CA THR A 188 7.18 6.12 -39.51
C THR A 188 8.13 5.14 -40.19
N ALA A 189 8.40 4.00 -39.56
CA ALA A 189 9.21 2.93 -40.14
C ALA A 189 8.48 2.27 -41.32
N LYS A 190 7.15 2.14 -41.22
CA LYS A 190 6.31 1.36 -42.15
C LYS A 190 6.83 -0.06 -42.29
N VAL A 191 7.01 -0.72 -41.14
CA VAL A 191 7.48 -2.10 -41.06
C VAL A 191 6.69 -2.98 -42.03
N GLU A 192 7.40 -3.74 -42.85
CA GLU A 192 6.79 -4.61 -43.85
C GLU A 192 6.53 -6.02 -43.27
N PRO A 193 5.45 -6.70 -43.71
CA PRO A 193 5.21 -8.09 -43.33
C PRO A 193 6.40 -8.98 -43.69
N GLY A 194 6.81 -9.85 -42.76
CA GLY A 194 7.96 -10.74 -42.96
C GLY A 194 9.31 -10.19 -42.49
N SER A 195 9.39 -8.90 -42.17
CA SER A 195 10.65 -8.23 -41.79
C SER A 195 11.26 -8.72 -40.47
N THR A 196 12.56 -8.48 -40.33
CA THR A 196 13.29 -8.60 -39.06
C THR A 196 13.47 -7.22 -38.44
N CYS A 197 12.97 -7.03 -37.22
CA CYS A 197 13.05 -5.78 -36.47
C CYS A 197 13.92 -5.94 -35.22
N ALA A 198 14.70 -4.92 -34.86
CA ALA A 198 15.28 -4.78 -33.53
C ALA A 198 14.67 -3.58 -32.79
N VAL A 199 14.32 -3.76 -31.51
CA VAL A 199 13.81 -2.68 -30.65
C VAL A 199 14.74 -2.49 -29.46
N PHE A 200 15.36 -1.32 -29.38
CA PHE A 200 16.32 -0.97 -28.32
C PHE A 200 15.61 -0.23 -27.19
N GLY A 201 15.64 -0.80 -25.99
CA GLY A 201 15.03 -0.27 -24.77
C GLY A 201 13.58 -0.72 -24.60
N LEU A 202 13.32 -1.61 -23.65
CA LEU A 202 12.00 -2.21 -23.38
C LEU A 202 11.23 -1.45 -22.28
N GLY A 203 11.22 -0.12 -22.38
CA GLY A 203 10.27 0.73 -21.65
C GLY A 203 8.88 0.73 -22.30
N ALA A 204 7.96 1.56 -21.82
CA ALA A 204 6.59 1.66 -22.39
C ALA A 204 6.61 1.93 -23.91
N VAL A 205 7.44 2.87 -24.36
CA VAL A 205 7.61 3.21 -25.78
C VAL A 205 8.15 2.00 -26.58
N GLY A 206 9.21 1.34 -26.11
CA GLY A 206 9.78 0.19 -26.80
C GLY A 206 8.86 -1.02 -26.85
N LEU A 207 8.15 -1.32 -25.76
CA LEU A 207 7.13 -2.37 -25.74
C LEU A 207 5.98 -2.05 -26.72
N ALA A 208 5.60 -0.77 -26.85
CA ALA A 208 4.64 -0.35 -27.86
C ALA A 208 5.19 -0.45 -29.29
N ALA A 209 6.49 -0.19 -29.51
CA ALA A 209 7.17 -0.43 -30.78
C ALA A 209 7.21 -1.93 -31.15
N VAL A 210 7.44 -2.82 -30.19
CA VAL A 210 7.32 -4.28 -30.37
C VAL A 210 5.91 -4.65 -30.80
N MET A 211 4.89 -4.12 -30.11
CA MET A 211 3.48 -4.32 -30.47
C MET A 211 3.18 -3.80 -31.88
N GLY A 212 3.71 -2.64 -32.26
CA GLY A 212 3.56 -2.06 -33.60
C GLY A 212 4.24 -2.90 -34.69
N CYS A 213 5.46 -3.39 -34.45
CA CYS A 213 6.15 -4.30 -35.37
C CYS A 213 5.33 -5.59 -35.57
N LYS A 214 4.77 -6.13 -34.49
CA LYS A 214 3.92 -7.33 -34.55
C LYS A 214 2.64 -7.07 -35.35
N ALA A 215 1.99 -5.94 -35.10
CA ALA A 215 0.78 -5.53 -35.82
C ALA A 215 1.05 -5.31 -37.32
N ALA A 216 2.23 -4.82 -37.68
CA ALA A 216 2.68 -4.65 -39.07
C ALA A 216 3.07 -5.98 -39.75
N GLY A 217 3.15 -7.08 -39.01
CA GLY A 217 3.44 -8.41 -39.56
C GLY A 217 4.91 -8.78 -39.60
N ALA A 218 5.78 -8.14 -38.81
CA ALA A 218 7.18 -8.55 -38.69
C ALA A 218 7.29 -10.02 -38.27
N LYS A 219 8.22 -10.75 -38.89
CA LYS A 219 8.44 -12.18 -38.63
C LYS A 219 9.34 -12.41 -37.43
N ARG A 220 10.39 -11.60 -37.29
CA ARG A 220 11.36 -11.65 -36.19
C ARG A 220 11.40 -10.29 -35.52
N ILE A 221 11.22 -10.24 -34.21
CA ILE A 221 11.26 -9.02 -33.41
C ILE A 221 12.23 -9.26 -32.26
N ILE A 222 13.43 -8.70 -32.39
CA ILE A 222 14.53 -8.84 -31.44
C ILE A 222 14.43 -7.71 -30.42
N ALA A 223 14.16 -8.07 -29.18
CA ALA A 223 14.09 -7.15 -28.05
C ALA A 223 15.49 -6.96 -27.46
N VAL A 224 15.99 -5.72 -27.45
CA VAL A 224 17.35 -5.39 -26.98
C VAL A 224 17.26 -4.54 -25.71
N ASP A 225 17.63 -5.08 -24.56
CA ASP A 225 17.64 -4.38 -23.26
C ASP A 225 18.72 -4.96 -22.34
N ILE A 226 19.20 -4.16 -21.39
CA ILE A 226 20.17 -4.61 -20.39
C ILE A 226 19.53 -5.40 -19.24
N ASN A 227 18.20 -5.38 -19.14
CA ASN A 227 17.44 -6.11 -18.13
C ASN A 227 16.71 -7.31 -18.76
N PRO A 228 17.15 -8.55 -18.50
CA PRO A 228 16.53 -9.75 -19.04
C PRO A 228 15.10 -9.99 -18.54
N ASP A 229 14.74 -9.51 -17.35
CA ASP A 229 13.42 -9.72 -16.75
C ASP A 229 12.29 -9.06 -17.56
N LYS A 230 12.63 -8.06 -18.39
CA LYS A 230 11.66 -7.39 -19.26
C LYS A 230 11.25 -8.24 -20.47
N PHE A 231 11.99 -9.30 -20.79
CA PHE A 231 11.72 -10.09 -21.99
C PHE A 231 10.36 -10.80 -21.92
N GLU A 232 10.01 -11.36 -20.77
CA GLU A 232 8.71 -12.03 -20.59
C GLU A 232 7.56 -11.07 -20.89
N LYS A 233 7.68 -9.80 -20.48
CA LYS A 233 6.71 -8.77 -20.85
C LYS A 233 6.75 -8.45 -22.34
N ALA A 234 7.92 -8.33 -22.95
CA ALA A 234 8.05 -8.07 -24.39
C ALA A 234 7.43 -9.18 -25.26
N ARG A 235 7.50 -10.45 -24.81
CA ARG A 235 6.85 -11.59 -25.49
C ARG A 235 5.33 -11.43 -25.57
N VAL A 236 4.69 -10.88 -24.53
CA VAL A 236 3.24 -10.60 -24.52
C VAL A 236 2.84 -9.64 -25.66
N PHE A 237 3.74 -8.72 -26.02
CA PHE A 237 3.55 -7.74 -27.09
C PHE A 237 4.00 -8.22 -28.47
N GLY A 238 4.75 -9.33 -28.54
CA GLY A 238 5.12 -9.98 -29.79
C GLY A 238 6.61 -10.12 -30.05
N ALA A 239 7.49 -9.77 -29.10
CA ALA A 239 8.92 -10.04 -29.23
C ALA A 239 9.17 -11.55 -29.40
N THR A 240 10.05 -11.91 -30.32
CA THR A 240 10.39 -13.31 -30.63
C THR A 240 11.70 -13.75 -29.99
N GLU A 241 12.63 -12.81 -29.84
CA GLU A 241 14.00 -13.05 -29.40
C GLU A 241 14.43 -11.92 -28.45
N PHE A 242 15.43 -12.19 -27.62
CA PHE A 242 16.01 -11.22 -26.70
C PHE A 242 17.52 -11.20 -26.81
N VAL A 243 18.10 -10.01 -26.72
CA VAL A 243 19.55 -9.83 -26.65
C VAL A 243 19.86 -8.82 -25.56
N ASN A 244 20.70 -9.23 -24.60
CA ASN A 244 21.31 -8.32 -23.66
C ASN A 244 22.70 -7.93 -24.15
N PRO A 245 22.95 -6.64 -24.46
CA PRO A 245 24.28 -6.20 -24.91
C PRO A 245 25.42 -6.53 -23.94
N LYS A 246 25.12 -6.71 -22.64
CA LYS A 246 26.12 -7.03 -21.61
C LYS A 246 26.57 -8.50 -21.64
N ASP A 247 25.86 -9.37 -22.34
CA ASP A 247 26.19 -10.80 -22.42
C ASP A 247 27.20 -11.08 -23.56
N HIS A 248 27.66 -10.05 -24.25
CA HIS A 248 28.55 -10.16 -25.41
C HIS A 248 29.78 -9.27 -25.27
N ASN A 249 30.93 -9.79 -25.72
CA ASN A 249 32.20 -9.04 -25.78
C ASN A 249 32.36 -8.22 -27.06
N LYS A 250 31.36 -8.24 -27.96
CA LYS A 250 31.35 -7.50 -29.23
C LYS A 250 30.32 -6.38 -29.18
N PRO A 251 30.48 -5.31 -29.99
CA PRO A 251 29.45 -4.31 -30.19
C PRO A 251 28.11 -4.94 -30.61
N ILE A 252 27.00 -4.44 -30.05
CA ILE A 252 25.67 -5.03 -30.25
C ILE A 252 25.27 -5.10 -31.73
N ASN A 253 25.70 -4.15 -32.55
CA ASN A 253 25.44 -4.16 -34.00
C ASN A 253 26.11 -5.33 -34.72
N GLU A 254 27.29 -5.79 -34.26
CA GLU A 254 27.95 -6.97 -34.82
C GLU A 254 27.23 -8.26 -34.40
N VAL A 255 26.81 -8.34 -33.13
CA VAL A 255 26.02 -9.45 -32.61
C VAL A 255 24.72 -9.60 -33.41
N LEU A 256 23.98 -8.51 -33.61
CA LEU A 256 22.75 -8.53 -34.40
C LEU A 256 23.02 -8.90 -35.86
N ALA A 257 24.10 -8.39 -36.46
CA ALA A 257 24.46 -8.75 -37.83
C ALA A 257 24.78 -10.25 -37.98
N GLU A 258 25.47 -10.85 -37.01
CA GLU A 258 25.73 -12.30 -36.98
C GLU A 258 24.42 -13.10 -36.81
N MET A 259 23.51 -12.65 -35.94
CA MET A 259 22.22 -13.31 -35.67
C MET A 259 21.20 -13.24 -36.81
N THR A 260 21.34 -12.25 -37.70
CA THR A 260 20.36 -11.98 -38.75
C THR A 260 20.95 -12.02 -40.16
N ASN A 261 22.20 -12.47 -40.30
CA ASN A 261 22.91 -12.56 -41.57
C ASN A 261 23.02 -11.19 -42.29
N GLY A 262 23.51 -10.17 -41.59
CA GLY A 262 23.86 -8.86 -42.17
C GLY A 262 23.17 -7.64 -41.55
N GLY A 263 22.34 -7.83 -40.52
CA GLY A 263 21.61 -6.76 -39.82
C GLY A 263 20.09 -6.92 -39.88
N VAL A 264 19.35 -6.00 -39.27
CA VAL A 264 17.88 -5.98 -39.29
C VAL A 264 17.33 -5.08 -40.39
N ASP A 265 16.10 -5.34 -40.86
CA ASP A 265 15.42 -4.48 -41.83
C ASP A 265 15.02 -3.15 -41.17
N TYR A 266 14.55 -3.21 -39.93
CA TYR A 266 14.15 -2.04 -39.15
C TYR A 266 14.76 -2.07 -37.75
N SER A 267 15.28 -0.94 -37.29
CA SER A 267 15.61 -0.75 -35.88
C SER A 267 14.83 0.42 -35.29
N LEU A 268 14.26 0.24 -34.10
CA LEU A 268 13.61 1.31 -33.35
C LEU A 268 14.41 1.58 -32.07
N GLU A 269 14.90 2.81 -31.94
CA GLU A 269 15.66 3.24 -30.76
C GLU A 269 14.74 3.99 -29.80
N CYS A 270 14.57 3.47 -28.58
CA CYS A 270 13.62 3.96 -27.59
C CYS A 270 14.26 4.27 -26.22
N VAL A 271 15.60 4.36 -26.16
CA VAL A 271 16.36 4.64 -24.94
C VAL A 271 16.65 6.14 -24.80
N GLY A 272 16.96 6.83 -25.90
CA GLY A 272 17.38 8.23 -25.87
C GLY A 272 18.86 8.40 -25.54
N ASN A 273 19.69 7.37 -25.80
CA ASN A 273 21.14 7.42 -25.59
C ASN A 273 21.88 7.51 -26.93
N VAL A 274 22.73 8.53 -27.11
CA VAL A 274 23.41 8.79 -28.40
C VAL A 274 24.28 7.63 -28.90
N ALA A 275 24.88 6.83 -28.01
CA ALA A 275 25.64 5.65 -28.41
C ALA A 275 24.72 4.50 -28.88
N VAL A 276 23.55 4.36 -28.26
CA VAL A 276 22.51 3.41 -28.68
C VAL A 276 21.88 3.85 -30.00
N MET A 277 21.64 5.15 -30.20
CA MET A 277 21.16 5.71 -31.49
C MET A 277 22.07 5.32 -32.65
N ARG A 278 23.40 5.48 -32.47
CA ARG A 278 24.37 5.03 -33.46
C ARG A 278 24.35 3.52 -33.65
N SER A 279 24.35 2.75 -32.56
CA SER A 279 24.35 1.29 -32.61
C SER A 279 23.10 0.74 -33.31
N ALA A 280 21.94 1.34 -33.10
CA ALA A 280 20.69 0.97 -33.77
C ALA A 280 20.80 1.17 -35.30
N LEU A 281 21.33 2.32 -35.75
CA LEU A 281 21.59 2.56 -37.17
C LEU A 281 22.59 1.54 -37.75
N GLU A 282 23.68 1.28 -37.05
CA GLU A 282 24.72 0.35 -37.50
C GLU A 282 24.25 -1.12 -37.50
N SER A 283 23.20 -1.44 -36.74
CA SER A 283 22.56 -2.77 -36.69
C SER A 283 21.64 -3.06 -37.87
N CYS A 284 21.26 -2.03 -38.64
CA CYS A 284 20.42 -2.21 -39.83
C CYS A 284 21.21 -2.81 -41.00
N ILE A 285 20.54 -3.53 -41.90
CA ILE A 285 21.13 -4.03 -43.16
C ILE A 285 21.64 -2.87 -44.02
N LYS A 286 22.82 -3.03 -44.60
CA LYS A 286 23.36 -2.12 -45.62
C LYS A 286 22.53 -2.26 -46.91
N GLY A 287 22.13 -1.14 -47.49
CA GLY A 287 21.40 -1.09 -48.76
C GLY A 287 19.98 -0.55 -48.62
N TRP A 288 19.22 -1.01 -47.62
CA TRP A 288 17.81 -0.61 -47.44
C TRP A 288 17.36 -0.42 -45.99
N GLY A 289 18.16 -0.82 -44.99
CA GLY A 289 17.70 -0.85 -43.61
C GLY A 289 17.33 0.53 -43.04
N VAL A 290 16.28 0.58 -42.21
CA VAL A 290 15.69 1.81 -41.68
C VAL A 290 15.81 1.85 -40.15
N CYS A 291 16.54 2.85 -39.65
CA CYS A 291 16.59 3.15 -38.22
C CYS A 291 15.67 4.33 -37.88
N VAL A 292 14.77 4.13 -36.91
CA VAL A 292 13.87 5.14 -36.37
C VAL A 292 14.28 5.51 -34.95
N LEU A 293 14.62 6.77 -34.76
CA LEU A 293 14.87 7.38 -33.45
C LEU A 293 13.53 7.79 -32.82
N VAL A 294 13.27 7.24 -31.65
CA VAL A 294 12.06 7.49 -30.86
C VAL A 294 12.43 8.01 -29.46
N GLY A 295 13.53 7.52 -28.90
CA GLY A 295 14.12 8.06 -27.67
C GLY A 295 14.60 9.50 -27.87
N TRP A 296 14.52 10.30 -26.81
CA TRP A 296 14.86 11.73 -26.85
C TRP A 296 15.91 12.08 -25.79
N THR A 297 16.86 12.95 -26.17
CA THR A 297 17.80 13.64 -25.29
C THR A 297 18.25 14.93 -25.97
N ASP A 298 18.55 15.96 -25.18
CA ASP A 298 19.14 17.24 -25.60
C ASP A 298 20.53 17.49 -24.97
N LEU A 299 21.08 16.53 -24.23
CA LEU A 299 22.35 16.68 -23.51
C LEU A 299 23.58 16.52 -24.42
N HIS A 300 23.45 15.77 -25.51
CA HIS A 300 24.57 15.37 -26.34
C HIS A 300 24.20 15.34 -27.82
N ASP A 301 25.12 15.82 -28.66
CA ASP A 301 25.06 15.57 -30.10
C ASP A 301 25.25 14.08 -30.39
N PHE A 302 24.52 13.58 -31.39
CA PHE A 302 24.72 12.24 -31.92
C PHE A 302 25.39 12.29 -33.29
N ALA A 303 26.24 11.31 -33.59
CA ALA A 303 26.97 11.24 -34.84
C ALA A 303 27.01 9.81 -35.39
N ALA A 304 27.00 9.71 -36.72
CA ALA A 304 27.27 8.46 -37.43
C ALA A 304 28.27 8.73 -38.56
N ARG A 305 29.04 7.69 -38.94
CA ARG A 305 29.95 7.81 -40.09
C ARG A 305 29.11 8.02 -41.37
N PRO A 306 29.47 8.96 -42.27
CA PRO A 306 28.71 9.22 -43.49
C PRO A 306 28.45 7.97 -44.33
N ILE A 307 29.41 7.03 -44.35
CA ILE A 307 29.28 5.75 -45.05
C ILE A 307 28.07 4.92 -44.60
N GLN A 308 27.57 5.10 -43.36
CA GLN A 308 26.38 4.39 -42.89
C GLN A 308 25.16 4.76 -43.73
N LEU A 309 25.01 6.03 -44.14
CA LEU A 309 23.92 6.52 -44.97
C LEU A 309 24.21 6.33 -46.47
N ILE A 310 25.44 6.62 -46.91
CA ILE A 310 25.86 6.45 -48.32
C ILE A 310 25.69 4.99 -48.77
N ALA A 311 25.88 4.02 -47.86
CA ALA A 311 25.65 2.60 -48.12
C ALA A 311 24.15 2.19 -48.16
N GLY A 312 23.22 3.14 -48.25
CA GLY A 312 21.79 2.89 -48.47
C GLY A 312 20.93 2.75 -47.22
N ARG A 313 21.47 2.98 -46.02
CA ARG A 313 20.61 3.00 -44.81
C ARG A 313 19.86 4.32 -44.69
N THR A 314 18.70 4.25 -44.05
CA THR A 314 17.91 5.43 -43.71
C THR A 314 17.93 5.66 -42.20
N TRP A 315 18.16 6.91 -41.78
CA TRP A 315 18.04 7.34 -40.39
C TRP A 315 16.95 8.41 -40.26
N LYS A 316 15.90 8.14 -39.49
CA LYS A 316 14.74 9.03 -39.35
C LYS A 316 14.36 9.23 -37.89
N GLY A 317 13.79 10.39 -37.57
CA GLY A 317 13.13 10.64 -36.29
C GLY A 317 11.64 10.35 -36.36
N SER A 318 11.05 9.99 -35.22
CA SER A 318 9.61 9.81 -35.05
C SER A 318 9.12 10.51 -33.79
N LEU A 319 8.41 11.62 -33.96
CA LEU A 319 7.72 12.28 -32.85
C LEU A 319 6.25 11.80 -32.79
N PHE A 320 5.78 11.41 -31.61
CA PHE A 320 4.41 10.91 -31.39
C PHE A 320 3.99 9.80 -32.38
N GLY A 321 4.95 8.97 -32.78
CA GLY A 321 4.70 7.84 -33.66
C GLY A 321 4.19 8.21 -35.06
N GLY A 322 4.41 9.45 -35.50
CA GLY A 322 3.91 9.92 -36.79
C GLY A 322 2.38 10.07 -36.86
N PHE A 323 1.67 9.99 -35.74
CA PHE A 323 0.22 10.20 -35.71
C PHE A 323 -0.12 11.70 -35.79
N LYS A 324 -1.08 12.04 -36.66
CA LYS A 324 -1.86 13.28 -36.55
C LYS A 324 -2.69 13.18 -35.27
N SER A 325 -2.29 13.89 -34.22
CA SER A 325 -2.67 13.57 -32.84
C SER A 325 -4.19 13.53 -32.59
N LYS A 326 -4.93 14.54 -33.04
CA LYS A 326 -6.40 14.63 -32.87
C LYS A 326 -7.19 13.61 -33.68
N ASP A 327 -6.60 13.05 -34.74
CA ASP A 327 -7.27 12.08 -35.59
C ASP A 327 -6.84 10.64 -35.25
N GLY A 328 -5.54 10.43 -35.00
CA GLY A 328 -4.95 9.12 -34.74
C GLY A 328 -5.25 8.57 -33.35
N VAL A 329 -5.28 9.41 -32.32
CA VAL A 329 -5.56 8.95 -30.94
C VAL A 329 -6.97 8.39 -30.79
N PRO A 330 -8.04 9.04 -31.31
CA PRO A 330 -9.37 8.43 -31.31
C PRO A 330 -9.43 7.08 -32.02
N GLU A 331 -8.69 6.89 -33.13
CA GLU A 331 -8.61 5.60 -33.81
C GLU A 331 -7.86 4.54 -32.99
N MET A 332 -6.81 4.94 -32.26
CA MET A 332 -6.14 4.05 -31.31
C MET A 332 -7.06 3.65 -30.14
N VAL A 333 -7.89 4.57 -29.64
CA VAL A 333 -8.93 4.25 -28.64
C VAL A 333 -9.90 3.22 -29.20
N LYS A 334 -10.40 3.41 -30.43
CA LYS A 334 -11.26 2.43 -31.10
C LYS A 334 -10.55 1.08 -31.28
N ALA A 335 -9.27 1.08 -31.65
CA ALA A 335 -8.49 -0.14 -31.79
C ALA A 335 -8.35 -0.88 -30.44
N TYR A 336 -8.16 -0.16 -29.34
CA TYR A 336 -8.16 -0.71 -27.99
C TYR A 336 -9.53 -1.30 -27.60
N LEU A 337 -10.63 -0.56 -27.81
CA LEU A 337 -11.99 -1.06 -27.52
C LEU A 337 -12.32 -2.33 -28.34
N ASN A 338 -11.78 -2.43 -29.55
CA ASN A 338 -11.87 -3.62 -30.41
C ASN A 338 -10.80 -4.67 -30.13
N LYS A 339 -10.05 -4.56 -29.01
CA LYS A 339 -9.02 -5.52 -28.56
C LYS A 339 -7.86 -5.73 -29.54
N LYS A 340 -7.61 -4.78 -30.44
CA LYS A 340 -6.46 -4.80 -31.38
C LYS A 340 -5.18 -4.25 -30.75
N VAL A 341 -5.31 -3.43 -29.70
CA VAL A 341 -4.20 -2.84 -28.94
C VAL A 341 -4.32 -3.29 -27.48
N LYS A 342 -3.20 -3.68 -26.85
CA LYS A 342 -3.17 -4.25 -25.49
C LYS A 342 -2.75 -3.22 -24.44
N LEU A 343 -3.62 -2.29 -24.05
CA LEU A 343 -3.26 -1.26 -23.06
C LEU A 343 -3.15 -1.79 -21.63
N ASP A 344 -3.99 -2.76 -21.26
CA ASP A 344 -4.02 -3.31 -19.90
C ASP A 344 -2.67 -3.87 -19.47
N GLU A 345 -1.95 -4.47 -20.41
CA GLU A 345 -0.66 -5.10 -20.18
C GLU A 345 0.44 -4.09 -19.82
N PHE A 346 0.30 -2.82 -20.18
CA PHE A 346 1.27 -1.79 -19.80
C PHE A 346 1.15 -1.36 -18.33
N ILE A 347 0.01 -1.64 -17.69
CA ILE A 347 -0.29 -1.13 -16.35
C ILE A 347 0.12 -2.19 -15.32
N THR A 348 1.25 -1.95 -14.67
CA THR A 348 1.75 -2.81 -13.59
C THR A 348 1.27 -2.36 -12.21
N HIS A 349 0.99 -1.06 -12.04
CA HIS A 349 0.59 -0.46 -10.78
C HIS A 349 -0.47 0.62 -11.03
N LYS A 350 -1.42 0.76 -10.10
CA LYS A 350 -2.32 1.90 -10.03
C LYS A 350 -2.11 2.60 -8.71
N MET A 351 -1.87 3.91 -8.75
CA MET A 351 -1.69 4.73 -7.56
C MET A 351 -2.81 5.76 -7.52
N THR A 352 -3.54 5.82 -6.42
CA THR A 352 -4.47 6.92 -6.15
C THR A 352 -3.72 8.03 -5.44
N LEU A 353 -4.01 9.30 -5.74
CA LEU A 353 -3.54 10.44 -4.94
C LEU A 353 -4.07 10.28 -3.51
N GLY A 354 -3.28 9.67 -2.63
CA GLY A 354 -3.67 9.27 -1.28
C GLY A 354 -4.24 10.45 -0.50
N GLN A 355 -5.54 10.40 -0.20
CA GLN A 355 -6.22 11.48 0.51
C GLN A 355 -6.09 11.28 2.02
N VAL A 356 -5.74 12.34 2.75
CA VAL A 356 -5.93 12.39 4.20
C VAL A 356 -7.41 12.20 4.50
N ILE A 357 -7.73 11.28 5.41
CA ILE A 357 -9.11 11.06 5.89
C ILE A 357 -9.29 11.88 7.17
N LYS A 358 -10.40 12.63 7.25
CA LYS A 358 -10.89 13.20 8.51
C LYS A 358 -11.93 12.27 9.11
N CYS A 359 -11.72 11.82 10.34
CA CYS A 359 -12.60 10.85 10.99
C CYS A 359 -12.62 11.00 12.51
N LYS A 360 -13.55 10.33 13.18
CA LYS A 360 -13.65 10.35 14.64
C LYS A 360 -12.67 9.37 15.27
N ALA A 361 -12.05 9.79 16.38
CA ALA A 361 -11.26 8.93 17.24
C ALA A 361 -11.42 9.34 18.72
N ALA A 362 -11.16 8.40 19.63
CA ALA A 362 -11.05 8.67 21.06
C ALA A 362 -9.59 8.98 21.41
N VAL A 363 -9.29 10.26 21.62
CA VAL A 363 -7.93 10.76 21.90
C VAL A 363 -7.72 10.85 23.40
N ALA A 364 -6.70 10.15 23.91
CA ALA A 364 -6.16 10.34 25.24
C ALA A 364 -5.14 11.49 25.20
N TRP A 365 -5.51 12.66 25.73
CA TRP A 365 -4.64 13.83 25.71
C TRP A 365 -3.55 13.80 26.79
N GLU A 366 -3.89 13.25 27.95
CA GLU A 366 -3.04 13.23 29.15
C GLU A 366 -3.27 11.93 29.92
N PRO A 367 -2.26 11.45 30.68
CA PRO A 367 -2.46 10.33 31.58
C PRO A 367 -3.50 10.64 32.67
N ASN A 368 -4.23 9.62 33.10
CA ASN A 368 -5.25 9.68 34.16
C ASN A 368 -6.39 10.69 33.88
N LYS A 369 -6.70 10.92 32.60
CA LYS A 369 -7.85 11.71 32.14
C LYS A 369 -8.76 10.87 31.26
N PRO A 370 -10.07 11.15 31.22
CA PRO A 370 -10.98 10.54 30.25
C PRO A 370 -10.50 10.80 28.82
N VAL A 371 -10.74 9.86 27.90
CA VAL A 371 -10.48 10.07 26.48
C VAL A 371 -11.53 11.02 25.90
N VAL A 372 -11.16 11.80 24.88
CA VAL A 372 -12.05 12.79 24.25
C VAL A 372 -12.32 12.36 22.82
N ILE A 373 -13.59 12.34 22.42
CA ILE A 373 -13.97 12.10 21.03
C ILE A 373 -13.65 13.34 20.21
N GLU A 374 -12.72 13.21 19.27
CA GLU A 374 -12.22 14.29 18.43
C GLU A 374 -12.31 13.91 16.95
N GLU A 375 -12.34 14.91 16.07
CA GLU A 375 -12.02 14.72 14.66
C GLU A 375 -10.50 14.74 14.49
N ILE A 376 -9.95 13.66 13.92
CA ILE A 376 -8.53 13.53 13.62
C ILE A 376 -8.31 13.44 12.11
N GLU A 377 -7.09 13.74 11.68
CA GLU A 377 -6.59 13.57 10.33
C GLU A 377 -5.70 12.32 10.27
N VAL A 378 -6.06 11.38 9.40
CA VAL A 378 -5.36 10.12 9.16
C VAL A 378 -4.69 10.18 7.80
N ALA A 379 -3.35 10.23 7.79
CA ALA A 379 -2.55 10.26 6.57
C ALA A 379 -2.80 9.00 5.70
N PRO A 380 -2.55 9.06 4.37
CA PRO A 380 -2.55 7.87 3.53
C PRO A 380 -1.43 6.88 3.94
N PRO A 381 -1.59 5.58 3.63
CA PRO A 381 -0.56 4.59 3.93
C PRO A 381 0.71 4.84 3.08
N GLN A 382 1.87 4.79 3.74
CA GLN A 382 3.18 4.80 3.10
C GLN A 382 3.59 3.40 2.61
N ALA A 383 4.83 3.27 2.13
CA ALA A 383 5.34 1.99 1.65
C ALA A 383 5.20 0.90 2.72
N ASN A 384 4.70 -0.26 2.32
CA ASN A 384 4.40 -1.41 3.18
C ASN A 384 3.33 -1.17 4.27
N GLU A 385 2.55 -0.09 4.17
CA GLU A 385 1.47 0.20 5.11
C GLU A 385 0.09 -0.08 4.51
N VAL A 386 -0.86 -0.35 5.39
CA VAL A 386 -2.27 -0.59 5.07
C VAL A 386 -3.09 0.36 5.90
N ARG A 387 -4.05 1.04 5.28
CA ARG A 387 -5.06 1.84 5.98
C ARG A 387 -6.34 1.02 6.11
N ILE A 388 -6.85 0.92 7.33
CA ILE A 388 -7.97 0.05 7.69
C ILE A 388 -9.09 0.92 8.26
N LYS A 389 -10.31 0.72 7.76
CA LYS A 389 -11.55 1.22 8.37
C LYS A 389 -11.95 0.27 9.50
N ILE A 390 -11.92 0.72 10.74
CA ILE A 390 -12.24 -0.11 11.90
C ILE A 390 -13.76 -0.22 12.06
N VAL A 391 -14.25 -1.46 12.12
CA VAL A 391 -15.69 -1.75 12.29
C VAL A 391 -16.01 -1.94 13.76
N ALA A 392 -15.21 -2.74 14.46
CA ALA A 392 -15.41 -3.02 15.87
C ALA A 392 -14.08 -3.14 16.63
N THR A 393 -14.11 -2.83 17.92
CA THR A 393 -12.96 -2.98 18.81
C THR A 393 -13.38 -3.34 20.23
N GLY A 394 -12.64 -4.25 20.86
CA GLY A 394 -12.76 -4.53 22.29
C GLY A 394 -12.04 -3.48 23.12
N VAL A 395 -12.55 -3.21 24.33
CA VAL A 395 -11.81 -2.51 25.38
C VAL A 395 -11.07 -3.54 26.21
N CYS A 396 -9.76 -3.40 26.35
CA CYS A 396 -8.89 -4.32 27.07
C CYS A 396 -8.22 -3.62 28.27
N HIS A 397 -7.85 -4.40 29.29
CA HIS A 397 -7.19 -3.87 30.49
C HIS A 397 -5.87 -3.18 30.17
N THR A 398 -5.15 -3.61 29.13
CA THR A 398 -3.91 -2.97 28.69
C THR A 398 -4.13 -1.52 28.22
N ASP A 399 -5.31 -1.19 27.67
CA ASP A 399 -5.63 0.20 27.32
C ASP A 399 -5.78 1.06 28.59
N LEU A 400 -6.38 0.49 29.66
CA LEU A 400 -6.51 1.13 30.97
C LEU A 400 -5.16 1.24 31.69
N TYR A 401 -4.32 0.20 31.57
CA TYR A 401 -2.97 0.18 32.13
C TYR A 401 -2.16 1.37 31.62
N HIS A 402 -2.13 1.58 30.30
CA HIS A 402 -1.47 2.73 29.69
C HIS A 402 -2.04 4.06 30.20
N LEU A 403 -3.37 4.16 30.29
CA LEU A 403 -4.06 5.39 30.65
C LEU A 403 -3.92 5.76 32.14
N PHE A 404 -3.93 4.78 33.06
CA PHE A 404 -4.09 5.03 34.50
C PHE A 404 -2.95 4.52 35.38
N GLU A 405 -2.19 3.51 34.94
CA GLU A 405 -1.17 2.85 35.77
C GLU A 405 0.24 3.22 35.31
N GLY A 406 0.57 2.97 34.04
CA GLY A 406 1.88 3.26 33.47
C GLY A 406 2.19 4.76 33.41
N MET A 407 1.20 5.58 32.99
CA MET A 407 1.25 7.06 33.03
C MET A 407 2.52 7.74 32.49
N HIS A 408 3.26 7.06 31.59
CA HIS A 408 4.42 7.60 30.90
C HIS A 408 4.01 8.79 30.03
N LYS A 409 4.46 10.01 30.37
CA LYS A 409 4.01 11.27 29.74
C LYS A 409 4.32 11.34 28.24
N ASP A 410 5.43 10.75 27.84
CA ASP A 410 5.91 10.55 26.48
C ASP A 410 5.00 9.63 25.65
N GLY A 411 4.08 8.91 26.28
CA GLY A 411 3.03 8.13 25.62
C GLY A 411 1.75 8.91 25.26
N PHE A 412 1.74 10.24 25.36
CA PHE A 412 0.57 11.11 25.12
C PHE A 412 0.92 12.36 24.30
N PRO A 413 0.00 12.93 23.50
CA PRO A 413 -1.38 12.45 23.27
C PRO A 413 -1.40 11.23 22.35
N ALA A 414 -2.32 10.28 22.58
CA ALA A 414 -2.41 9.04 21.82
C ALA A 414 -3.86 8.64 21.51
N VAL A 415 -4.07 7.89 20.43
CA VAL A 415 -5.32 7.11 20.23
C VAL A 415 -5.07 5.69 20.72
N LEU A 416 -5.86 5.21 21.68
CA LEU A 416 -5.71 3.88 22.27
C LEU A 416 -6.43 2.79 21.44
N GLY A 417 -6.50 1.58 21.99
CA GLY A 417 -7.17 0.43 21.39
C GLY A 417 -6.23 -0.41 20.55
N HIS A 418 -6.27 -1.72 20.77
CA HIS A 418 -5.43 -2.70 20.07
C HIS A 418 -6.14 -4.03 19.74
N GLU A 419 -7.41 -4.16 20.10
CA GLU A 419 -8.22 -5.38 19.96
C GLU A 419 -9.34 -5.15 18.94
N GLY A 420 -8.98 -4.86 17.67
CA GLY A 420 -9.90 -4.43 16.61
C GLY A 420 -10.13 -5.43 15.49
N ALA A 421 -11.14 -5.16 14.66
CA ALA A 421 -11.36 -5.78 13.36
C ALA A 421 -11.97 -4.77 12.38
N GLY A 422 -11.63 -4.89 11.10
CA GLY A 422 -11.99 -3.88 10.10
C GLY A 422 -11.86 -4.35 8.66
N ILE A 423 -11.92 -3.38 7.75
CA ILE A 423 -11.85 -3.58 6.31
C ILE A 423 -10.73 -2.70 5.76
N VAL A 424 -9.88 -3.26 4.89
CA VAL A 424 -8.84 -2.49 4.20
C VAL A 424 -9.48 -1.42 3.33
N GLU A 425 -9.12 -0.15 3.53
CA GLU A 425 -9.57 0.97 2.71
C GLU A 425 -8.58 1.26 1.58
N SER A 426 -7.29 1.33 1.89
CA SER A 426 -6.23 1.53 0.90
C SER A 426 -4.93 0.86 1.35
N VAL A 427 -4.04 0.63 0.37
CA VAL A 427 -2.72 0.04 0.58
C VAL A 427 -1.66 0.95 0.00
N GLY A 428 -0.53 1.04 0.69
CA GLY A 428 0.62 1.79 0.20
C GLY A 428 1.51 0.98 -0.75
N PRO A 429 2.53 1.62 -1.35
CA PRO A 429 3.44 0.95 -2.28
C PRO A 429 4.12 -0.30 -1.66
N GLY A 430 4.28 -1.36 -2.45
CA GLY A 430 4.95 -2.60 -2.02
C GLY A 430 4.08 -3.56 -1.19
N VAL A 431 2.84 -3.19 -0.87
CA VAL A 431 1.87 -4.13 -0.30
C VAL A 431 1.33 -5.03 -1.40
N THR A 432 1.45 -6.35 -1.21
CA THR A 432 1.03 -7.36 -2.19
C THR A 432 0.02 -8.37 -1.64
N GLU A 433 -0.06 -8.51 -0.31
CA GLU A 433 -0.94 -9.48 0.35
C GLU A 433 -2.37 -8.95 0.61
N PHE A 434 -2.55 -7.62 0.53
CA PHE A 434 -3.81 -6.95 0.85
C PHE A 434 -4.29 -6.08 -0.30
N GLN A 435 -5.61 -5.94 -0.42
CA GLN A 435 -6.27 -5.01 -1.31
C GLN A 435 -7.47 -4.34 -0.64
N PRO A 436 -7.94 -3.17 -1.11
CA PRO A 436 -9.17 -2.56 -0.65
C PRO A 436 -10.36 -3.55 -0.63
N GLY A 437 -11.13 -3.54 0.45
CA GLY A 437 -12.26 -4.45 0.69
C GLY A 437 -11.92 -5.73 1.46
N ASP A 438 -10.65 -6.06 1.66
CA ASP A 438 -10.26 -7.22 2.46
C ASP A 438 -10.67 -7.07 3.93
N THR A 439 -11.26 -8.11 4.50
CA THR A 439 -11.59 -8.19 5.93
C THR A 439 -10.35 -8.58 6.74
N VAL A 440 -10.02 -7.80 7.77
CA VAL A 440 -8.74 -7.90 8.47
C VAL A 440 -8.85 -7.70 9.98
N ILE A 441 -7.86 -8.23 10.71
CA ILE A 441 -7.61 -7.98 12.13
C ILE A 441 -6.22 -7.34 12.29
N PRO A 442 -6.12 -6.13 12.90
CA PRO A 442 -4.87 -5.57 13.41
C PRO A 442 -4.20 -6.49 14.43
N LEU A 443 -2.88 -6.63 14.37
CA LEU A 443 -2.08 -7.51 15.21
C LEU A 443 -1.09 -6.69 16.05
N VAL A 444 -1.11 -6.89 17.36
CA VAL A 444 -0.11 -6.30 18.27
C VAL A 444 1.27 -6.93 18.18
N ILE A 445 1.37 -8.14 17.62
CA ILE A 445 2.65 -8.76 17.28
C ILE A 445 2.74 -8.84 15.76
N SER A 446 3.77 -8.22 15.19
CA SER A 446 4.09 -8.32 13.76
C SER A 446 4.58 -9.72 13.39
N GLN A 447 4.33 -10.15 12.15
CA GLN A 447 4.91 -11.37 11.58
C GLN A 447 5.34 -11.16 10.12
N CYS A 448 6.65 -11.02 9.89
CA CYS A 448 7.20 -10.80 8.55
C CYS A 448 7.37 -12.08 7.73
N ARG A 449 7.22 -13.27 8.32
CA ARG A 449 7.46 -14.61 7.73
C ARG A 449 8.90 -14.90 7.23
N GLU A 450 9.78 -13.91 7.22
CA GLU A 450 11.13 -14.05 6.63
C GLU A 450 12.27 -14.14 7.65
N CYS A 451 12.14 -13.48 8.81
CA CYS A 451 13.22 -13.40 9.80
C CYS A 451 13.46 -14.74 10.51
N ARG A 452 14.61 -14.86 11.18
CA ARG A 452 15.01 -16.07 11.91
C ARG A 452 13.96 -16.54 12.92
N PHE A 453 13.29 -15.63 13.62
CA PHE A 453 12.26 -15.98 14.60
C PHE A 453 10.93 -16.37 13.93
N CYS A 454 10.54 -15.67 12.85
CA CYS A 454 9.38 -16.07 12.06
C CYS A 454 9.54 -17.47 11.47
N LYS A 455 10.74 -17.84 11.01
CA LYS A 455 11.06 -19.18 10.48
C LYS A 455 11.24 -20.26 11.56
N ASN A 456 11.46 -19.87 12.82
CA ASN A 456 11.66 -20.83 13.91
C ASN A 456 10.33 -21.20 14.58
N PRO A 457 9.98 -22.49 14.72
CA PRO A 457 8.74 -22.91 15.36
C PRO A 457 8.67 -22.59 16.87
N LYS A 458 9.79 -22.25 17.51
CA LYS A 458 9.86 -21.95 18.96
C LYS A 458 9.54 -20.50 19.32
N ALA A 459 9.42 -19.60 18.35
CA ALA A 459 9.23 -18.18 18.59
C ALA A 459 8.05 -17.62 17.81
N ASN A 460 7.29 -16.73 18.43
CA ASN A 460 6.28 -15.90 17.75
C ASN A 460 6.67 -14.42 17.63
N GLN A 461 7.79 -14.03 18.22
CA GLN A 461 8.28 -12.66 18.18
C GLN A 461 9.02 -12.40 16.87
N CYS A 462 8.51 -11.54 16.01
CA CYS A 462 9.20 -11.20 14.76
C CYS A 462 10.41 -10.31 15.04
N ASP A 463 11.61 -10.73 14.62
CA ASP A 463 12.87 -9.97 14.78
C ASP A 463 12.78 -8.57 14.13
N LYS A 464 12.15 -8.48 12.94
CA LYS A 464 11.94 -7.19 12.24
C LYS A 464 10.93 -6.28 12.95
N GLY A 465 9.89 -6.86 13.56
CA GLY A 465 8.93 -6.09 14.35
C GLY A 465 9.55 -5.62 15.67
N TRP A 466 10.23 -6.54 16.36
CA TRP A 466 10.90 -6.31 17.63
C TRP A 466 12.01 -5.24 17.55
N ALA A 467 12.72 -5.14 16.42
CA ALA A 467 13.71 -4.09 16.20
C ALA A 467 13.08 -2.71 15.89
N ALA A 468 11.82 -2.68 15.46
CA ALA A 468 11.08 -1.45 15.12
C ALA A 468 10.20 -0.95 16.27
N ASP A 469 9.77 -1.84 17.16
CA ASP A 469 8.90 -1.56 18.30
C ASP A 469 9.75 -1.40 19.58
N SER A 470 9.74 -0.20 20.18
CA SER A 470 10.24 0.00 21.54
C SER A 470 9.24 -0.59 22.52
N HIS A 471 9.49 -1.79 23.05
CA HIS A 471 8.53 -2.51 23.91
C HIS A 471 8.30 -1.88 25.29
N ASP A 472 9.18 -0.97 25.69
CA ASP A 472 9.04 -0.06 26.83
C ASP A 472 8.14 1.14 26.52
N VAL A 473 7.83 1.38 25.24
CA VAL A 473 7.04 2.52 24.76
C VAL A 473 5.79 2.01 24.04
N MET A 474 4.65 1.98 24.75
CA MET A 474 3.39 1.49 24.18
C MET A 474 2.78 2.43 23.12
N ALA A 475 3.25 3.68 22.99
CA ALA A 475 2.77 4.62 21.98
C ALA A 475 3.93 5.14 21.12
N LEU A 476 3.97 4.73 19.86
CA LEU A 476 5.13 4.94 18.98
C LEU A 476 5.25 6.41 18.51
N ALA A 477 6.49 6.90 18.39
CA ALA A 477 6.79 8.26 17.92
C ALA A 477 6.43 8.47 16.43
N GLU A 478 6.54 7.41 15.64
CA GLU A 478 6.05 7.36 14.26
C GLU A 478 4.53 7.21 14.30
N SER A 479 3.82 8.08 13.59
CA SER A 479 2.36 8.08 13.59
C SER A 479 1.81 8.66 12.29
N ARG A 480 0.61 8.22 11.92
CA ARG A 480 -0.18 8.74 10.80
C ARG A 480 -1.32 9.64 11.26
N PHE A 481 -1.40 9.95 12.56
CA PHE A 481 -2.47 10.76 13.14
C PHE A 481 -2.03 12.18 13.49
N THR A 482 -2.88 13.12 13.10
CA THR A 482 -2.81 14.52 13.52
C THR A 482 -4.17 14.92 14.09
N CYS A 483 -4.19 15.69 15.18
CA CYS A 483 -5.40 16.27 15.75
C CYS A 483 -5.12 17.70 16.16
N LYS A 484 -5.94 18.66 15.72
CA LYS A 484 -5.78 20.09 16.05
C LYS A 484 -4.36 20.63 15.76
N GLY A 485 -3.78 20.19 14.64
CA GLY A 485 -2.41 20.54 14.21
C GLY A 485 -1.29 19.91 15.03
N LYS A 486 -1.60 19.03 15.99
CA LYS A 486 -0.62 18.30 16.80
C LYS A 486 -0.55 16.84 16.36
N LYS A 487 0.66 16.27 16.33
CA LYS A 487 0.84 14.82 16.17
C LYS A 487 0.18 14.10 17.35
N VAL A 488 -0.57 13.04 17.06
CA VAL A 488 -1.16 12.12 18.05
C VAL A 488 -0.52 10.76 17.84
N LEU A 489 -0.09 10.09 18.89
CA LEU A 489 0.66 8.84 18.81
C LEU A 489 -0.27 7.64 18.54
N GLN A 490 0.31 6.60 17.93
CA GLN A 490 -0.38 5.33 17.73
C GLN A 490 0.01 4.32 18.82
N PHE A 491 -0.99 3.83 19.55
CA PHE A 491 -0.87 2.85 20.61
C PHE A 491 -0.67 1.45 20.03
N MET A 492 0.41 0.78 20.44
CA MET A 492 0.85 -0.56 20.01
C MET A 492 0.84 -0.74 18.49
N GLY A 493 1.08 0.35 17.73
CA GLY A 493 1.02 0.35 16.26
C GLY A 493 -0.36 0.01 15.66
N THR A 494 -1.44 0.07 16.45
CA THR A 494 -2.79 -0.36 16.04
C THR A 494 -3.83 0.76 16.18
N SER A 495 -4.00 1.34 17.37
CA SER A 495 -4.94 2.45 17.65
C SER A 495 -6.36 2.27 17.12
N THR A 496 -7.03 1.22 17.58
CA THR A 496 -8.35 0.82 17.08
C THR A 496 -9.50 1.64 17.66
N PHE A 497 -9.26 2.58 18.57
CA PHE A 497 -10.26 3.57 19.00
C PHE A 497 -10.38 4.75 18.01
N SER A 498 -10.28 4.47 16.72
CA SER A 498 -10.42 5.41 15.59
C SER A 498 -11.19 4.73 14.48
N GLU A 499 -12.02 5.48 13.74
CA GLU A 499 -12.69 4.99 12.54
C GLU A 499 -11.71 4.52 11.45
N TYR A 500 -10.53 5.13 11.38
CA TYR A 500 -9.45 4.70 10.48
C TYR A 500 -8.12 4.65 11.20
N THR A 501 -7.32 3.63 10.89
CA THR A 501 -5.93 3.51 11.35
C THR A 501 -5.02 3.07 10.21
N VAL A 502 -3.72 3.36 10.35
CA VAL A 502 -2.70 2.95 9.38
C VAL A 502 -1.64 2.15 10.10
N MET A 503 -1.25 1.01 9.55
CA MET A 503 -0.27 0.15 10.18
C MET A 503 0.55 -0.62 9.13
N ASN A 504 1.72 -1.12 9.55
CA ASN A 504 2.55 -1.92 8.67
C ASN A 504 1.85 -3.24 8.28
N GLN A 505 1.97 -3.68 7.03
CA GLN A 505 1.37 -4.91 6.52
C GLN A 505 1.79 -6.18 7.28
N MET A 506 2.94 -6.17 7.98
CA MET A 506 3.38 -7.27 8.83
C MET A 506 2.52 -7.44 10.09
N ALA A 507 1.81 -6.38 10.51
CA ALA A 507 0.96 -6.33 11.68
C ALA A 507 -0.53 -6.47 11.34
N VAL A 508 -0.87 -7.03 10.18
CA VAL A 508 -2.27 -7.23 9.73
C VAL A 508 -2.48 -8.70 9.36
N ALA A 509 -3.59 -9.30 9.80
CA ALA A 509 -4.04 -10.61 9.33
C ALA A 509 -5.29 -10.47 8.45
N LYS A 510 -5.26 -11.07 7.25
CA LYS A 510 -6.45 -11.25 6.42
C LYS A 510 -7.28 -12.41 6.94
N ILE A 511 -8.60 -12.22 7.04
CA ILE A 511 -9.52 -13.22 7.59
C ILE A 511 -10.68 -13.51 6.63
N ASP A 512 -11.51 -14.49 6.99
CA ASP A 512 -12.71 -14.83 6.23
C ASP A 512 -13.69 -13.64 6.19
N PRO A 513 -14.16 -13.20 5.01
CA PRO A 513 -15.08 -12.08 4.88
C PRO A 513 -16.46 -12.32 5.51
N ALA A 514 -16.84 -13.58 5.77
CA ALA A 514 -18.06 -13.92 6.50
C ALA A 514 -17.93 -13.76 8.02
N ALA A 515 -16.74 -13.43 8.54
CA ALA A 515 -16.51 -13.29 9.97
C ALA A 515 -17.26 -12.07 10.55
N PRO A 516 -18.05 -12.25 11.63
CA PRO A 516 -18.71 -11.13 12.30
C PRO A 516 -17.68 -10.31 13.10
N LEU A 517 -17.38 -9.10 12.62
CA LEU A 517 -16.26 -8.29 13.13
C LEU A 517 -16.47 -7.83 14.58
N ASP A 518 -17.71 -7.68 15.02
CA ASP A 518 -18.08 -7.39 16.41
C ASP A 518 -17.84 -8.56 17.39
N LYS A 519 -17.41 -9.72 16.86
CA LYS A 519 -17.03 -10.91 17.64
C LYS A 519 -15.55 -11.20 17.51
N VAL A 520 -15.07 -11.28 16.26
CA VAL A 520 -13.71 -11.73 15.98
C VAL A 520 -12.65 -10.69 16.32
N CYS A 521 -13.01 -9.42 16.57
CA CYS A 521 -12.07 -8.42 17.09
C CYS A 521 -11.37 -8.87 18.37
N LEU A 522 -12.03 -9.69 19.20
CA LEU A 522 -11.48 -10.27 20.44
C LEU A 522 -10.27 -11.20 20.21
N LEU A 523 -10.08 -11.67 18.97
CA LEU A 523 -8.94 -12.49 18.56
C LEU A 523 -7.68 -11.66 18.27
N GLY A 524 -7.81 -10.34 18.14
CA GLY A 524 -6.67 -9.41 18.00
C GLY A 524 -5.83 -9.27 19.28
N CYS A 525 -6.38 -9.66 20.44
CA CYS A 525 -5.64 -9.71 21.71
C CYS A 525 -6.19 -10.78 22.68
N GLY A 526 -7.19 -10.44 23.49
CA GLY A 526 -7.47 -11.11 24.76
C GLY A 526 -7.74 -12.61 24.66
N VAL A 527 -8.58 -13.03 23.70
CA VAL A 527 -8.96 -14.44 23.57
C VAL A 527 -7.80 -15.28 23.04
N SER A 528 -7.11 -14.82 21.99
CA SER A 528 -5.93 -15.50 21.43
C SER A 528 -4.82 -15.61 22.48
N THR A 529 -4.61 -14.55 23.27
CA THR A 529 -3.61 -14.51 24.34
C THR A 529 -3.84 -15.59 25.39
N GLY A 530 -5.04 -15.65 25.99
CA GLY A 530 -5.33 -16.63 27.03
C GLY A 530 -5.43 -18.05 26.52
N TYR A 531 -6.17 -18.26 25.43
CA TYR A 531 -6.34 -19.59 24.84
C TYR A 531 -4.99 -20.19 24.42
N GLY A 532 -4.18 -19.41 23.71
CA GLY A 532 -2.86 -19.81 23.28
C GLY A 532 -1.88 -20.04 24.43
N ALA A 533 -1.97 -19.27 25.52
CA ALA A 533 -1.12 -19.49 26.69
C ALA A 533 -1.30 -20.91 27.25
N ALA A 534 -2.53 -21.43 27.26
CA ALA A 534 -2.80 -22.81 27.66
C ALA A 534 -2.37 -23.83 26.60
N VAL A 535 -2.81 -23.68 25.35
CA VAL A 535 -2.62 -24.74 24.33
C VAL A 535 -1.23 -24.74 23.68
N ASN A 536 -0.62 -23.57 23.47
CA ASN A 536 0.66 -23.44 22.77
C ASN A 536 1.84 -23.33 23.73
N THR A 537 1.72 -22.47 24.76
CA THR A 537 2.85 -22.11 25.62
C THR A 537 3.03 -23.07 26.80
N ALA A 538 1.94 -23.30 27.56
CA ALA A 538 1.89 -24.29 28.63
C ALA A 538 1.90 -25.71 28.05
N LYS A 539 1.20 -25.90 26.92
CA LYS A 539 0.95 -27.22 26.32
C LYS A 539 0.26 -28.14 27.34
N VAL A 540 -0.85 -27.66 27.88
CA VAL A 540 -1.67 -28.40 28.84
C VAL A 540 -1.94 -29.81 28.32
N GLU A 541 -1.77 -30.79 29.18
CA GLU A 541 -1.92 -32.21 28.86
C GLU A 541 -3.33 -32.73 29.20
N PRO A 542 -3.89 -33.66 28.41
CA PRO A 542 -5.14 -34.32 28.76
C PRO A 542 -5.06 -34.98 30.15
N GLY A 543 -6.08 -34.77 30.98
CA GLY A 543 -6.14 -35.33 32.33
C GLY A 543 -5.49 -34.49 33.43
N SER A 544 -4.76 -33.42 33.08
CA SER A 544 -4.03 -32.59 34.05
C SER A 544 -4.94 -31.75 34.95
N THR A 545 -4.36 -31.20 36.01
CA THR A 545 -4.97 -30.18 36.87
C THR A 545 -4.36 -28.81 36.57
N CYS A 546 -5.21 -27.83 36.28
CA CYS A 546 -4.80 -26.46 35.99
C CYS A 546 -5.33 -25.47 37.05
N ALA A 547 -4.57 -24.42 37.38
CA ALA A 547 -5.06 -23.24 38.08
C ALA A 547 -4.94 -21.99 37.20
N VAL A 548 -5.99 -21.18 37.13
CA VAL A 548 -5.99 -19.92 36.37
C VAL A 548 -6.26 -18.77 37.32
N PHE A 549 -5.27 -17.88 37.45
CA PHE A 549 -5.32 -16.72 38.35
C PHE A 549 -5.78 -15.48 37.59
N GLY A 550 -6.91 -14.91 38.02
CA GLY A 550 -7.58 -13.78 37.38
C GLY A 550 -8.59 -14.25 36.32
N LEU A 551 -9.86 -13.89 36.48
CA LEU A 551 -10.97 -14.32 35.60
C LEU A 551 -11.51 -13.17 34.75
N GLY A 552 -10.61 -12.30 34.28
CA GLY A 552 -10.89 -11.38 33.17
C GLY A 552 -10.97 -12.14 31.84
N ALA A 553 -11.12 -11.42 30.72
CA ALA A 553 -11.25 -12.06 29.39
C ALA A 553 -10.07 -12.99 29.05
N VAL A 554 -8.83 -12.57 29.36
CA VAL A 554 -7.64 -13.40 29.13
C VAL A 554 -7.66 -14.67 29.97
N GLY A 555 -7.97 -14.57 31.27
CA GLY A 555 -8.05 -15.75 32.13
C GLY A 555 -9.20 -16.70 31.77
N LEU A 556 -10.37 -16.17 31.41
CA LEU A 556 -11.49 -16.97 30.90
C LEU A 556 -11.12 -17.68 29.59
N ALA A 557 -10.32 -17.05 28.72
CA ALA A 557 -9.79 -17.68 27.52
C ALA A 557 -8.73 -18.76 27.85
N ALA A 558 -7.93 -18.57 28.89
CA ALA A 558 -7.02 -19.60 29.40
C ALA A 558 -7.78 -20.81 29.97
N VAL A 559 -8.88 -20.59 30.71
CA VAL A 559 -9.80 -21.67 31.15
C VAL A 559 -10.34 -22.44 29.94
N MET A 560 -10.81 -21.73 28.91
CA MET A 560 -11.29 -22.33 27.67
C MET A 560 -10.19 -23.16 26.98
N GLY A 561 -8.95 -22.65 26.93
CA GLY A 561 -7.80 -23.35 26.37
C GLY A 561 -7.42 -24.59 27.16
N CYS A 562 -7.41 -24.54 28.49
CA CYS A 562 -7.16 -25.70 29.35
C CYS A 562 -8.21 -26.81 29.11
N LYS A 563 -9.48 -26.42 28.99
CA LYS A 563 -10.56 -27.37 28.67
C LYS A 563 -10.40 -27.96 27.27
N ALA A 564 -10.07 -27.14 26.28
CA ALA A 564 -9.84 -27.61 24.91
C ALA A 564 -8.64 -28.59 24.81
N ALA A 565 -7.63 -28.40 25.66
CA ALA A 565 -6.50 -29.32 25.79
C ALA A 565 -6.80 -30.61 26.57
N GLY A 566 -7.99 -30.71 27.20
CA GLY A 566 -8.44 -31.91 27.90
C GLY A 566 -8.08 -31.97 29.38
N ALA A 567 -7.77 -30.84 30.03
CA ALA A 567 -7.54 -30.82 31.48
C ALA A 567 -8.76 -31.37 32.24
N LYS A 568 -8.51 -32.21 33.26
CA LYS A 568 -9.55 -32.85 34.07
C LYS A 568 -10.12 -31.92 35.13
N ARG A 569 -9.25 -31.13 35.76
CA ARG A 569 -9.60 -30.15 36.80
C ARG A 569 -9.06 -28.79 36.39
N ILE A 570 -9.92 -27.77 36.44
CA ILE A 570 -9.55 -26.39 36.13
C ILE A 570 -10.06 -25.52 37.29
N ILE A 571 -9.13 -25.11 38.14
CA ILE A 571 -9.38 -24.32 39.34
C ILE A 571 -9.27 -22.84 38.97
N ALA A 572 -10.41 -22.14 39.03
CA ALA A 572 -10.50 -20.72 38.77
C ALA A 572 -10.19 -19.93 40.05
N VAL A 573 -9.24 -19.00 40.00
CA VAL A 573 -8.79 -18.23 41.17
C VAL A 573 -9.00 -16.74 40.94
N ASP A 574 -9.92 -16.12 41.67
CA ASP A 574 -10.20 -14.66 41.61
C ASP A 574 -10.72 -14.17 42.96
N ILE A 575 -10.53 -12.89 43.26
CA ILE A 575 -11.08 -12.27 44.48
C ILE A 575 -12.55 -11.89 44.35
N ASN A 576 -13.10 -11.92 43.12
CA ASN A 576 -14.50 -11.66 42.84
C ASN A 576 -15.24 -12.99 42.55
N PRO A 577 -16.08 -13.49 43.47
CA PRO A 577 -16.82 -14.73 43.29
C PRO A 577 -17.85 -14.69 42.15
N ASP A 578 -18.35 -13.51 41.79
CA ASP A 578 -19.38 -13.35 40.74
C ASP A 578 -18.87 -13.79 39.36
N LYS A 579 -17.55 -13.84 39.16
CA LYS A 579 -16.93 -14.28 37.91
C LYS A 579 -16.94 -15.80 37.73
N PHE A 580 -17.19 -16.57 38.79
CA PHE A 580 -17.09 -18.04 38.71
C PHE A 580 -18.15 -18.64 37.78
N GLU A 581 -19.39 -18.17 37.85
CA GLU A 581 -20.46 -18.68 36.98
C GLU A 581 -20.10 -18.54 35.51
N LYS A 582 -19.43 -17.44 35.15
CA LYS A 582 -18.90 -17.29 33.80
C LYS A 582 -17.74 -18.24 33.51
N ALA A 583 -16.81 -18.40 34.43
CA ALA A 583 -15.70 -19.34 34.27
C ALA A 583 -16.17 -20.78 34.02
N ARG A 584 -17.28 -21.21 34.64
CA ARG A 584 -17.88 -22.53 34.40
C ARG A 584 -18.36 -22.72 32.95
N VAL A 585 -18.91 -21.67 32.32
CA VAL A 585 -19.31 -21.70 30.89
C VAL A 585 -18.12 -22.03 29.98
N PHE A 586 -16.93 -21.55 30.34
CA PHE A 586 -15.70 -21.78 29.58
C PHE A 586 -14.98 -23.06 29.96
N GLY A 587 -15.20 -23.60 31.16
CA GLY A 587 -14.68 -24.90 31.55
C GLY A 587 -14.17 -25.06 32.97
N ALA A 588 -14.20 -24.01 33.80
CA ALA A 588 -13.76 -24.12 35.18
C ALA A 588 -14.59 -25.16 35.94
N THR A 589 -13.92 -26.01 36.71
CA THR A 589 -14.54 -27.07 37.51
C THR A 589 -14.71 -26.66 38.96
N GLU A 590 -13.80 -25.83 39.46
CA GLU A 590 -13.71 -25.42 40.86
C GLU A 590 -13.36 -23.93 40.93
N PHE A 591 -13.67 -23.29 42.06
CA PHE A 591 -13.33 -21.90 42.32
C PHE A 591 -12.67 -21.75 43.67
N VAL A 592 -11.70 -20.84 43.76
CA VAL A 592 -11.05 -20.47 45.01
C VAL A 592 -10.91 -18.96 45.06
N ASN A 593 -11.49 -18.35 46.11
CA ASN A 593 -11.26 -16.96 46.43
C ASN A 593 -10.15 -16.87 47.49
N PRO A 594 -9.00 -16.25 47.20
CA PRO A 594 -7.92 -16.11 48.18
C PRO A 594 -8.33 -15.44 49.49
N LYS A 595 -9.40 -14.62 49.48
CA LYS A 595 -9.90 -13.92 50.69
C LYS A 595 -10.65 -14.84 51.66
N ASP A 596 -11.05 -16.03 51.22
CA ASP A 596 -11.81 -16.98 52.04
C ASP A 596 -10.88 -17.91 52.85
N HIS A 597 -9.56 -17.69 52.78
CA HIS A 597 -8.55 -18.52 53.41
C HIS A 597 -7.55 -17.71 54.22
N ASN A 598 -7.13 -18.26 55.37
CA ASN A 598 -6.08 -17.68 56.22
C ASN A 598 -4.67 -18.10 55.80
N LYS A 599 -4.54 -19.06 54.89
CA LYS A 599 -3.27 -19.54 54.35
C LYS A 599 -2.98 -18.88 53.00
N PRO A 600 -1.70 -18.74 52.60
CA PRO A 600 -1.33 -18.37 51.24
C PRO A 600 -2.01 -19.27 50.20
N ILE A 601 -2.51 -18.67 49.11
CA ILE A 601 -3.31 -19.38 48.11
C ILE A 601 -2.58 -20.57 47.46
N ASN A 602 -1.26 -20.47 47.32
CA ASN A 602 -0.44 -21.57 46.80
C ASN A 602 -0.45 -22.80 47.71
N GLU A 603 -0.55 -22.62 49.04
CA GLU A 603 -0.65 -23.74 49.99
C GLU A 603 -2.05 -24.38 49.94
N VAL A 604 -3.09 -23.55 49.86
CA VAL A 604 -4.48 -24.02 49.69
C VAL A 604 -4.60 -24.87 48.43
N LEU A 605 -4.06 -24.39 47.30
CA LEU A 605 -4.08 -25.13 46.04
C LEU A 605 -3.26 -26.41 46.14
N ALA A 606 -2.11 -26.41 46.81
CA ALA A 606 -1.32 -27.62 47.02
C ALA A 606 -2.07 -28.67 47.85
N GLU A 607 -2.79 -28.25 48.89
CA GLU A 607 -3.65 -29.13 49.71
C GLU A 607 -4.81 -29.70 48.88
N MET A 608 -5.47 -28.88 48.06
CA MET A 608 -6.58 -29.30 47.17
C MET A 608 -6.17 -30.28 46.05
N THR A 609 -4.88 -30.34 45.73
CA THR A 609 -4.35 -31.05 44.55
C THR A 609 -3.31 -32.10 44.91
N ASN A 610 -3.10 -32.34 46.21
CA ASN A 610 -2.12 -33.29 46.72
C ASN A 610 -0.68 -33.00 46.25
N GLY A 611 -0.27 -31.74 46.34
CA GLY A 611 1.12 -31.31 46.09
C GLY A 611 1.30 -30.14 45.12
N GLY A 612 0.23 -29.69 44.45
CA GLY A 612 0.22 -28.56 43.52
C GLY A 612 -0.40 -28.92 42.17
N VAL A 613 -0.70 -27.90 41.36
CA VAL A 613 -1.24 -28.08 40.01
C VAL A 613 -0.17 -28.44 38.99
N ASP A 614 -0.54 -29.14 37.91
CA ASP A 614 0.38 -29.41 36.80
C ASP A 614 0.70 -28.12 36.03
N TYR A 615 -0.32 -27.29 35.81
CA TYR A 615 -0.18 -26.02 35.10
C TYR A 615 -0.83 -24.87 35.88
N SER A 616 -0.13 -23.76 36.02
CA SER A 616 -0.73 -22.50 36.44
C SER A 616 -0.59 -21.43 35.37
N LEU A 617 -1.64 -20.60 35.21
CA LEU A 617 -1.64 -19.47 34.30
C LEU A 617 -1.97 -18.20 35.07
N GLU A 618 -1.05 -17.25 35.09
CA GLU A 618 -1.23 -15.95 35.73
C GLU A 618 -1.72 -14.93 34.71
N CYS A 619 -2.91 -14.37 34.93
CA CYS A 619 -3.61 -13.48 33.99
C CYS A 619 -4.05 -12.17 34.67
N VAL A 620 -3.40 -11.74 35.76
CA VAL A 620 -3.72 -10.51 36.50
C VAL A 620 -2.72 -9.39 36.18
N GLY A 621 -1.43 -9.70 36.13
CA GLY A 621 -0.36 -8.70 35.99
C GLY A 621 0.15 -8.18 37.34
N ASN A 622 0.08 -9.00 38.40
CA ASN A 622 0.56 -8.63 39.72
C ASN A 622 1.72 -9.52 40.17
N VAL A 623 2.87 -8.93 40.50
CA VAL A 623 4.11 -9.69 40.81
C VAL A 623 3.98 -10.66 41.99
N ALA A 624 3.13 -10.38 42.98
CA ALA A 624 2.87 -11.31 44.08
C ALA A 624 2.01 -12.50 43.64
N VAL A 625 1.05 -12.27 42.74
CA VAL A 625 0.24 -13.32 42.11
C VAL A 625 1.10 -14.16 41.16
N MET A 626 2.02 -13.55 40.40
CA MET A 626 2.98 -14.26 39.55
C MET A 626 3.81 -15.27 40.35
N ARG A 627 4.32 -14.85 41.51
CA ARG A 627 5.02 -15.75 42.43
C ARG A 627 4.10 -16.83 42.99
N SER A 628 2.91 -16.46 43.46
CA SER A 628 1.95 -17.41 44.02
C SER A 628 1.52 -18.48 43.01
N ALA A 629 1.34 -18.10 41.74
CA ALA A 629 1.05 -19.01 40.64
C ALA A 629 2.19 -20.03 40.43
N LEU A 630 3.45 -19.58 40.43
CA LEU A 630 4.60 -20.50 40.36
C LEU A 630 4.65 -21.45 41.55
N GLU A 631 4.45 -20.93 42.75
CA GLU A 631 4.55 -21.72 43.99
C GLU A 631 3.37 -22.70 44.15
N SER A 632 2.24 -22.45 43.47
CA SER A 632 1.07 -23.35 43.44
C SER A 632 1.26 -24.58 42.54
N CYS A 633 2.23 -24.56 41.62
CA CYS A 633 2.51 -25.72 40.78
C CYS A 633 3.18 -26.84 41.57
N ILE A 634 2.96 -28.08 41.14
CA ILE A 634 3.60 -29.26 41.72
C ILE A 634 5.13 -29.18 41.53
N LYS A 635 5.86 -29.60 42.56
CA LYS A 635 7.32 -29.77 42.48
C LYS A 635 7.63 -30.92 41.52
N GLY A 636 8.73 -30.83 40.77
CA GLY A 636 9.17 -31.88 39.84
C GLY A 636 8.91 -31.54 38.37
N TRP A 637 7.65 -31.28 37.99
CA TRP A 637 7.28 -31.05 36.58
C TRP A 637 6.35 -29.86 36.32
N GLY A 638 5.84 -29.20 37.37
CA GLY A 638 4.82 -28.17 37.22
C GLY A 638 5.27 -26.96 36.37
N VAL A 639 4.37 -26.44 35.54
CA VAL A 639 4.63 -25.33 34.62
C VAL A 639 3.77 -24.12 34.98
N CYS A 640 4.40 -22.97 35.21
CA CYS A 640 3.73 -21.70 35.42
C CYS A 640 3.94 -20.78 34.20
N VAL A 641 2.84 -20.28 33.64
CA VAL A 641 2.84 -19.36 32.51
C VAL A 641 2.37 -17.97 32.93
N LEU A 642 3.24 -16.98 32.76
CA LEU A 642 2.92 -15.57 32.95
C LEU A 642 2.28 -15.00 31.69
N VAL A 643 1.07 -14.46 31.85
CA VAL A 643 0.27 -13.86 30.77
C VAL A 643 -0.14 -12.42 31.12
N GLY A 644 -0.35 -12.13 32.40
CA GLY A 644 -0.58 -10.77 32.88
C GLY A 644 0.62 -9.86 32.60
N TRP A 645 0.35 -8.60 32.27
CA TRP A 645 1.36 -7.60 31.92
C TRP A 645 1.55 -6.59 33.05
N THR A 646 2.80 -6.29 33.41
CA THR A 646 3.21 -5.11 34.19
C THR A 646 4.70 -4.84 33.96
N ASP A 647 5.08 -3.57 33.95
CA ASP A 647 6.46 -3.07 33.91
C ASP A 647 6.81 -2.21 35.13
N LEU A 648 5.89 -2.08 36.10
CA LEU A 648 6.06 -1.21 37.26
C LEU A 648 7.00 -1.79 38.33
N HIS A 649 7.11 -3.12 38.40
CA HIS A 649 7.80 -3.81 39.48
C HIS A 649 8.56 -5.04 38.97
N ASP A 650 9.74 -5.27 39.54
CA ASP A 650 10.44 -6.54 39.39
C ASP A 650 9.66 -7.68 40.05
N PHE A 651 9.76 -8.88 39.47
CA PHE A 651 9.23 -10.10 40.06
C PHE A 651 10.38 -11.02 40.51
N ALA A 652 10.17 -11.73 41.62
CA ALA A 652 11.18 -12.60 42.20
C ALA A 652 10.58 -13.88 42.78
N ALA A 653 11.35 -14.97 42.72
CA ALA A 653 11.03 -16.24 43.37
C ALA A 653 12.30 -16.84 43.98
N ARG A 654 12.15 -17.67 45.03
CA ARG A 654 13.29 -18.38 45.59
C ARG A 654 13.86 -19.36 44.54
N PRO A 655 15.19 -19.44 44.33
CA PRO A 655 15.77 -20.32 43.31
C PRO A 655 15.34 -21.78 43.42
N ILE A 656 15.13 -22.27 44.66
CA ILE A 656 14.65 -23.63 44.91
C ILE A 656 13.32 -23.94 44.21
N GLN A 657 12.49 -22.94 43.92
CA GLN A 657 11.23 -23.15 43.21
C GLN A 657 11.46 -23.70 41.79
N LEU A 658 12.54 -23.29 41.12
CA LEU A 658 12.94 -23.76 39.80
C LEU A 658 13.86 -24.99 39.89
N ILE A 659 14.84 -24.99 40.81
CA ILE A 659 15.75 -26.14 41.02
C ILE A 659 14.98 -27.42 41.34
N ALA A 660 13.85 -27.31 42.04
CA ALA A 660 12.95 -28.44 42.33
C ALA A 660 12.19 -28.97 41.10
N GLY A 661 12.49 -28.52 39.88
CA GLY A 661 11.96 -29.07 38.62
C GLY A 661 10.81 -28.28 37.98
N ARG A 662 10.39 -27.15 38.55
CA ARG A 662 9.35 -26.33 37.91
C ARG A 662 9.87 -25.57 36.70
N THR A 663 8.98 -25.28 35.78
CA THR A 663 9.22 -24.35 34.68
C THR A 663 8.45 -23.05 34.89
N TRP A 664 9.12 -21.90 34.77
CA TRP A 664 8.49 -20.58 34.78
C TRP A 664 8.77 -19.87 33.46
N LYS A 665 7.71 -19.49 32.74
CA LYS A 665 7.83 -18.93 31.38
C LYS A 665 6.75 -17.89 31.09
N GLY A 666 7.03 -16.97 30.18
CA GLY A 666 6.06 -15.99 29.70
C GLY A 666 5.34 -16.43 28.43
N SER A 667 4.20 -15.81 28.14
CA SER A 667 3.43 -16.04 26.91
C SER A 667 2.88 -14.73 26.34
N LEU A 668 3.56 -14.13 25.35
CA LEU A 668 3.00 -13.00 24.62
C LEU A 668 2.08 -13.48 23.50
N PHE A 669 0.89 -12.90 23.41
CA PHE A 669 -0.15 -13.24 22.42
C PHE A 669 -0.42 -14.76 22.31
N GLY A 670 -0.32 -15.46 23.45
CA GLY A 670 -0.62 -16.89 23.54
C GLY A 670 0.34 -17.78 22.75
N GLY A 671 1.54 -17.29 22.41
CA GLY A 671 2.51 -18.05 21.62
C GLY A 671 2.11 -18.24 20.15
N PHE A 672 1.04 -17.59 19.67
CA PHE A 672 0.65 -17.64 18.27
C PHE A 672 1.61 -16.82 17.42
N LYS A 673 2.08 -17.41 16.31
CA LYS A 673 2.54 -16.64 15.14
C LYS A 673 1.33 -15.90 14.59
N SER A 674 1.23 -14.62 14.89
CA SER A 674 -0.03 -13.86 14.85
C SER A 674 -0.75 -13.88 13.49
N LYS A 675 -0.02 -13.62 12.41
CA LYS A 675 -0.55 -13.52 11.05
C LYS A 675 -1.01 -14.86 10.48
N ASP A 676 -0.48 -15.97 11.00
CA ASP A 676 -0.92 -17.33 10.64
C ASP A 676 -1.99 -17.87 11.61
N GLY A 677 -1.86 -17.58 12.90
CA GLY A 677 -2.70 -18.15 13.95
C GLY A 677 -4.07 -17.47 14.08
N VAL A 678 -4.16 -16.15 13.88
CA VAL A 678 -5.43 -15.41 13.99
C VAL A 678 -6.46 -15.88 12.96
N PRO A 679 -6.12 -16.05 11.65
CA PRO A 679 -7.07 -16.61 10.68
C PRO A 679 -7.59 -18.00 11.07
N GLU A 680 -6.74 -18.87 11.62
CA GLU A 680 -7.17 -20.20 12.09
C GLU A 680 -8.08 -20.11 13.32
N MET A 681 -7.86 -19.15 14.22
CA MET A 681 -8.78 -18.90 15.34
C MET A 681 -10.14 -18.36 14.86
N VAL A 682 -10.17 -17.50 13.84
CA VAL A 682 -11.41 -17.05 13.19
C VAL A 682 -12.15 -18.25 12.61
N LYS A 683 -11.45 -19.13 11.89
CA LYS A 683 -12.01 -20.36 11.34
C LYS A 683 -12.51 -21.30 12.44
N ALA A 684 -11.81 -21.43 13.56
CA ALA A 684 -12.26 -22.23 14.70
C ALA A 684 -13.55 -21.67 15.32
N TYR A 685 -13.68 -20.34 15.41
CA TYR A 685 -14.91 -19.69 15.86
C TYR A 685 -16.09 -19.92 14.88
N LEU A 686 -15.87 -19.74 13.57
CA LEU A 686 -16.90 -20.01 12.56
C LEU A 686 -17.38 -21.46 12.60
N ASN A 687 -16.46 -22.40 12.89
CA ASN A 687 -16.75 -23.82 13.10
C ASN A 687 -17.24 -24.17 14.52
N LYS A 688 -17.59 -23.17 15.34
CA LYS A 688 -18.11 -23.34 16.71
C LYS A 688 -17.19 -24.12 17.67
N LYS A 689 -15.88 -24.18 17.37
CA LYS A 689 -14.86 -24.80 18.24
C LYS A 689 -14.36 -23.84 19.33
N VAL A 690 -14.44 -22.54 19.07
CA VAL A 690 -14.08 -21.47 20.01
C VAL A 690 -15.31 -20.62 20.29
N LYS A 691 -15.48 -20.23 21.55
CA LYS A 691 -16.57 -19.36 22.03
C LYS A 691 -16.11 -17.91 22.07
N LEU A 692 -16.80 -17.00 21.39
CA LEU A 692 -16.49 -15.56 21.43
C LEU A 692 -17.66 -14.74 21.98
N ASP A 693 -18.89 -15.11 21.64
CA ASP A 693 -20.11 -14.42 22.07
C ASP A 693 -20.18 -14.28 23.59
N GLU A 694 -19.80 -15.32 24.31
CA GLU A 694 -19.88 -15.37 25.75
C GLU A 694 -18.91 -14.38 26.41
N PHE A 695 -17.82 -13.95 25.76
CA PHE A 695 -16.93 -12.94 26.34
C PHE A 695 -17.58 -11.54 26.36
N ILE A 696 -18.53 -11.28 25.46
CA ILE A 696 -19.13 -9.96 25.26
C ILE A 696 -20.24 -9.77 26.26
N THR A 697 -20.01 -8.93 27.27
CA THR A 697 -21.03 -8.58 28.26
C THR A 697 -21.75 -7.28 27.90
N HIS A 698 -21.11 -6.40 27.13
CA HIS A 698 -21.70 -5.14 26.67
C HIS A 698 -21.35 -4.86 25.22
N LYS A 699 -22.29 -4.25 24.49
CA LYS A 699 -22.06 -3.64 23.18
C LYS A 699 -22.38 -2.16 23.29
N MET A 700 -21.44 -1.32 22.88
CA MET A 700 -21.56 0.14 22.96
C MET A 700 -21.03 0.78 21.68
N THR A 701 -21.15 2.08 21.53
CA THR A 701 -20.56 2.83 20.40
C THR A 701 -19.21 3.43 20.81
N LEU A 702 -18.36 3.80 19.83
CA LEU A 702 -17.09 4.51 20.12
C LEU A 702 -17.32 5.76 21.01
N GLY A 703 -18.42 6.48 20.81
CA GLY A 703 -18.75 7.67 21.62
C GLY A 703 -18.94 7.39 23.11
N GLN A 704 -19.19 6.13 23.49
CA GLN A 704 -19.40 5.68 24.86
C GLN A 704 -18.16 4.99 25.46
N VAL A 705 -16.99 5.16 24.85
CA VAL A 705 -15.74 4.52 25.30
C VAL A 705 -15.40 4.79 26.77
N ASN A 706 -15.69 5.99 27.29
CA ASN A 706 -15.45 6.30 28.71
C ASN A 706 -16.36 5.47 29.64
N ASP A 707 -17.62 5.24 29.27
CA ASP A 707 -18.52 4.38 30.04
C ASP A 707 -18.01 2.93 30.05
N ALA A 708 -17.46 2.47 28.92
CA ALA A 708 -16.85 1.14 28.81
C ALA A 708 -15.59 1.01 29.70
N ILE A 709 -14.76 2.05 29.75
CA ILE A 709 -13.60 2.14 30.65
C ILE A 709 -14.04 2.07 32.12
N GLU A 710 -15.09 2.83 32.51
CA GLU A 710 -15.61 2.83 33.87
C GLU A 710 -16.21 1.48 34.28
N LEU A 711 -16.91 0.79 33.38
CA LEU A 711 -17.39 -0.59 33.60
C LEU A 711 -16.22 -1.54 33.89
N MET A 712 -15.13 -1.43 33.14
CA MET A 712 -13.96 -2.29 33.33
C MET A 712 -13.24 -2.00 34.64
N LYS A 713 -13.03 -0.72 34.97
CA LYS A 713 -12.39 -0.27 36.21
C LYS A 713 -13.10 -0.80 37.47
N HIS A 714 -14.43 -0.87 37.41
CA HIS A 714 -15.26 -1.37 38.52
C HIS A 714 -15.54 -2.88 38.45
N GLY A 715 -14.92 -3.61 37.51
CA GLY A 715 -15.10 -5.05 37.36
C GLY A 715 -16.52 -5.49 36.95
N LYS A 716 -17.31 -4.58 36.36
CA LYS A 716 -18.71 -4.81 35.95
C LYS A 716 -18.84 -5.36 34.51
N CYS A 717 -17.73 -5.63 33.83
CA CYS A 717 -17.73 -6.24 32.50
C CYS A 717 -16.58 -7.26 32.33
N ILE A 718 -16.70 -8.12 31.33
CA ILE A 718 -15.59 -8.96 30.84
C ILE A 718 -14.97 -8.31 29.60
N ARG A 719 -15.79 -8.18 28.55
CA ARG A 719 -15.47 -7.38 27.36
C ARG A 719 -16.65 -6.53 26.99
N THR A 720 -16.35 -5.25 26.78
CA THR A 720 -17.22 -4.33 26.07
C THR A 720 -16.69 -4.21 24.65
N VAL A 721 -17.54 -4.49 23.66
CA VAL A 721 -17.22 -4.30 22.25
C VAL A 721 -17.83 -2.98 21.79
N LEU A 722 -16.99 -2.11 21.24
CA LEU A 722 -17.39 -0.84 20.65
C LEU A 722 -17.65 -1.03 19.16
N SER A 723 -18.84 -0.64 18.70
CA SER A 723 -19.13 -0.39 17.30
C SER A 723 -18.50 0.94 16.91
N VAL A 724 -17.56 0.91 15.97
CA VAL A 724 -16.76 2.07 15.55
C VAL A 724 -17.28 2.64 14.24
N SER A 725 -17.55 1.77 13.26
CA SER A 725 -18.13 2.14 11.97
C SER A 725 -19.08 1.06 11.47
N PRO A 726 -19.99 1.38 10.55
CA PRO A 726 -20.77 0.35 9.84
C PRO A 726 -19.84 -0.60 9.09
N GLN A 727 -20.14 -1.91 9.21
CA GLN A 727 -19.51 -2.98 8.45
C GLN A 727 -19.79 -2.84 6.96
#